data_AF-A0A146KEK2-F1
#
_entry.id   AF-A0A146KEK2-F1
#
_cell.length_a   1.000
_cell.length_b   1.000
_cell.length_c   1.000
_cell.angle_alpha   90.00
_cell.angle_beta   90.00
_cell.angle_gamma   90.00
#
_symmetry.space_group_name_H-M   'P 1'
#
loop_
_entity.id
_entity.type
_entity.pdbx_description
1 polymer ?
#
loop_
_entity_poly.entity_id
_entity_poly.type
_entity_poly.pdbx_seq_one_letter_code
_entity_poly.pdbx_strand_id
1 'polypeptide(L)'
;SNDPNQSQNTDPKQHVQLSIDEAAFAAIERDFHEVLQSIIGDSQLEKFQEEYQKLHTALKSSHDNEQNLVTKVKELIQLQSLNNHKMAQMHRMQQEEKSQAERLHGQLDDALRSLQKTQEEKEDDKRTIEFLQQQNQLLKKSAEDTMLVQTTEEQSVDVLKTLLLNSKKEIEQGKQQFRELNDFSIKLKEEMQFIKDQKQNLELQLQQQNLTVQQKSTEITKQLKQKDQLETELMKIRDHTMEVEQQLKELEAKFTDQTSNIQFLKDENKKLHDRYQFQVKQTEKEKSAVKKLEDDKNELIRSVNQLKSGIMGEQEKTEEQIMLNQKIKISEQQTIKKLKLLEDQIKSIQIQKDQKDEIIQKYEKQVAKLEEEAGKFHRETKQLAEQKVELQRTVQQEVNAQHLTQVNLADKDDQLTQYKNQIRNFEIEIQNFRSEAEKQRKIVFDLEKQKETQGRNVTEVKQKLNQASQEVKMKELIVSDLQKKIKDADEKMKKQQTDFEAVRSERNTFSKNLVEAQDEISELRRQFRVMGHVVDQLKQEIQSKDDNLVDVHLKQKQSQKQNDELMQELEKYKQKIRESLISQQEAKTEIANLNNMLRINDAEQQLLNADKKKTILQRDVLANQLIKRNDELTLMQEKLKIYQTTLQKGEKQYGNRIEEIRALRSALASLRRKLIQLQRRASAIEPYKKEISRLNSDLLNEKTKTKALTQELQSPTNVHRWRQLEGKDPQAFELIKKIQVYQKRLIEKTEEVQKLTLEKADQNKMYQEMKTRLERHPGPEIQVELQKFRDECGKKTRKLQAVSGELTMFQSQTVEYKGEIEKLTRELNDVKRKYFAYKKKEYDEMVQRNQKEFEETGFMKPNQQSGTGPKFVGGGFAVVPRKGDDE
;
A
#
# COMPACT_ATOMS: atom_id res chain seq x y z
N SER A 1 71.99 0.92 -7.17
CA SER A 1 71.20 -0.30 -7.31
C SER A 1 70.27 -0.43 -6.12
N ASN A 2 68.97 -0.21 -6.34
CA ASN A 2 67.84 -0.62 -5.50
C ASN A 2 66.61 -0.11 -6.24
N ASP A 3 65.99 -0.98 -7.03
CA ASP A 3 64.87 -0.66 -7.90
C ASP A 3 63.57 -1.10 -7.20
N PRO A 4 62.65 -0.18 -6.85
CA PRO A 4 61.45 -0.52 -6.09
C PRO A 4 60.39 -1.27 -6.91
N ASN A 5 60.60 -1.50 -8.21
CA ASN A 5 59.64 -2.17 -9.10
C ASN A 5 59.49 -3.70 -8.90
N GLN A 6 60.04 -4.28 -7.83
CA GLN A 6 59.86 -5.70 -7.47
C GLN A 6 58.77 -5.94 -6.39
N SER A 7 57.70 -5.15 -6.38
CA SER A 7 56.44 -5.58 -5.77
C SER A 7 55.81 -6.68 -6.64
N GLN A 8 55.54 -7.84 -6.05
CA GLN A 8 55.11 -9.06 -6.77
C GLN A 8 53.91 -8.81 -7.70
N ASN A 9 54.08 -9.12 -8.99
CA ASN A 9 52.99 -9.10 -9.96
C ASN A 9 52.13 -10.38 -9.81
N THR A 10 51.38 -10.46 -8.72
CA THR A 10 50.51 -11.60 -8.39
C THR A 10 49.40 -11.72 -9.44
N ASP A 11 49.42 -12.78 -10.25
CA ASP A 11 48.50 -12.98 -11.37
C ASP A 11 47.04 -13.02 -10.85
N PRO A 12 46.17 -12.06 -11.25
CA PRO A 12 44.83 -11.91 -10.68
C PRO A 12 43.91 -13.12 -10.89
N LYS A 13 44.32 -14.10 -11.71
CA LYS A 13 43.62 -15.39 -11.86
C LYS A 13 43.67 -16.27 -10.60
N GLN A 14 44.69 -16.15 -9.74
CA GLN A 14 44.86 -17.06 -8.59
C GLN A 14 43.86 -16.82 -7.44
N HIS A 15 43.21 -15.65 -7.37
CA HIS A 15 42.22 -15.34 -6.32
C HIS A 15 40.76 -15.62 -6.70
N VAL A 16 40.48 -16.06 -7.94
CA VAL A 16 39.10 -16.32 -8.40
C VAL A 16 38.56 -17.66 -7.89
N GLN A 17 39.43 -18.58 -7.48
CA GLN A 17 39.11 -19.98 -7.16
C GLN A 17 39.04 -20.24 -5.64
N LEU A 18 38.40 -19.32 -4.92
CA LEU A 18 38.22 -19.37 -3.45
C LEU A 18 36.76 -19.57 -3.01
N SER A 19 35.80 -19.52 -3.93
CA SER A 19 34.40 -19.88 -3.67
C SER A 19 34.15 -21.37 -3.90
N ILE A 20 33.24 -21.97 -3.13
CA ILE A 20 32.57 -23.22 -3.47
C ILE A 20 31.97 -23.08 -4.88
N ASP A 21 32.20 -24.07 -5.74
CA ASP A 21 31.67 -24.08 -7.11
C ASP A 21 30.13 -24.07 -7.07
N GLU A 22 29.51 -23.20 -7.87
CA GLU A 22 28.07 -22.98 -7.93
C GLU A 22 27.33 -24.26 -8.37
N ALA A 23 27.98 -25.08 -9.22
CA ALA A 23 27.50 -26.42 -9.58
C ALA A 23 27.54 -27.42 -8.41
N ALA A 24 28.53 -27.30 -7.51
CA ALA A 24 28.64 -28.15 -6.32
C ALA A 24 27.64 -27.73 -5.23
N PHE A 25 27.42 -26.42 -5.04
CA PHE A 25 26.37 -25.93 -4.15
C PHE A 25 24.97 -26.33 -4.63
N ALA A 26 24.70 -26.24 -5.94
CA ALA A 26 23.44 -26.68 -6.54
C ALA A 26 23.21 -28.21 -6.39
N ALA A 27 24.27 -29.03 -6.43
CA ALA A 27 24.16 -30.45 -6.11
C ALA A 27 23.78 -30.67 -4.63
N ILE A 28 24.39 -29.93 -3.69
CA ILE A 28 24.07 -30.02 -2.26
C ILE A 28 22.63 -29.56 -1.97
N GLU A 29 22.14 -28.48 -2.60
CA GLU A 29 20.72 -28.09 -2.47
C GLU A 29 19.79 -29.19 -3.03
N ARG A 30 20.15 -29.84 -4.14
CA ARG A 30 19.35 -30.93 -4.70
C ARG A 30 19.30 -32.13 -3.77
N ASP A 31 20.45 -32.62 -3.32
CA ASP A 31 20.54 -33.77 -2.40
C ASP A 31 19.77 -33.49 -1.10
N PHE A 32 19.85 -32.26 -0.59
CA PHE A 32 19.07 -31.80 0.56
C PHE A 32 17.55 -31.89 0.31
N HIS A 33 17.05 -31.47 -0.86
CA HIS A 33 15.62 -31.58 -1.19
C HIS A 33 15.16 -33.02 -1.42
N GLU A 34 16.00 -33.89 -2.01
CA GLU A 34 15.71 -35.33 -2.13
C GLU A 34 15.63 -36.00 -0.76
N VAL A 35 16.57 -35.70 0.14
CA VAL A 35 16.54 -36.18 1.53
C VAL A 35 15.31 -35.65 2.28
N LEU A 36 14.95 -34.38 2.16
CA LEU A 36 13.70 -33.86 2.74
C LEU A 36 12.46 -34.59 2.20
N GLN A 37 12.37 -34.85 0.88
CA GLN A 37 11.25 -35.59 0.31
C GLN A 37 11.16 -37.03 0.84
N SER A 38 12.29 -37.70 1.08
CA SER A 38 12.31 -39.04 1.68
C SER A 38 11.87 -39.10 3.15
N ILE A 39 11.87 -37.96 3.85
CA ILE A 39 11.53 -37.83 5.27
C ILE A 39 10.08 -37.36 5.48
N ILE A 40 9.50 -36.65 4.50
CA ILE A 40 8.12 -36.15 4.57
C ILE A 40 7.13 -37.33 4.64
N GLY A 41 6.60 -37.56 5.84
CA GLY A 41 5.61 -38.60 6.15
C GLY A 41 5.90 -39.38 7.43
N ASP A 42 7.15 -39.44 7.89
CA ASP A 42 7.51 -40.15 9.13
C ASP A 42 7.62 -39.19 10.32
N SER A 43 6.60 -39.21 11.19
CA SER A 43 6.49 -38.36 12.38
C SER A 43 7.62 -38.57 13.41
N GLN A 44 8.39 -39.67 13.36
CA GLN A 44 9.56 -39.83 14.23
C GLN A 44 10.78 -39.02 13.75
N LEU A 45 10.83 -38.67 12.46
CA LEU A 45 11.94 -37.95 11.84
C LEU A 45 11.71 -36.43 11.69
N GLU A 46 10.52 -35.93 12.02
CA GLU A 46 10.15 -34.50 11.95
C GLU A 46 11.15 -33.58 12.70
N LYS A 47 11.67 -34.01 13.86
CA LYS A 47 12.74 -33.27 14.58
C LYS A 47 14.08 -33.28 13.86
N PHE A 48 14.42 -34.36 13.16
CA PHE A 48 15.61 -34.41 12.33
C PHE A 48 15.42 -33.54 11.08
N GLN A 49 14.22 -33.50 10.52
CA GLN A 49 13.84 -32.60 9.42
C GLN A 49 14.04 -31.12 9.80
N GLU A 50 13.61 -30.70 11.00
CA GLU A 50 13.85 -29.36 11.52
C GLU A 50 15.35 -29.02 11.66
N GLU A 51 16.15 -29.88 12.31
CA GLU A 51 17.58 -29.62 12.50
C GLU A 51 18.37 -29.66 11.18
N TYR A 52 17.98 -30.53 10.26
CA TYR A 52 18.54 -30.58 8.90
C TYR A 52 18.18 -29.32 8.10
N GLN A 53 16.95 -28.79 8.24
CA GLN A 53 16.57 -27.49 7.68
C GLN A 53 17.37 -26.33 8.29
N LYS A 54 17.56 -26.30 9.62
CA LYS A 54 18.40 -25.31 10.30
C LYS A 54 19.84 -25.35 9.78
N LEU A 55 20.41 -26.55 9.59
CA LEU A 55 21.74 -26.76 9.02
C LEU A 55 21.84 -26.25 7.57
N HIS A 56 20.86 -26.55 6.72
CA HIS A 56 20.82 -26.05 5.35
C HIS A 56 20.64 -24.52 5.28
N THR A 57 19.78 -23.94 6.13
CA THR A 57 19.64 -22.47 6.23
C THR A 57 20.95 -21.81 6.66
N ALA A 58 21.70 -22.41 7.59
CA ALA A 58 23.03 -21.93 7.98
C ALA A 58 24.06 -22.08 6.84
N LEU A 59 24.05 -23.22 6.12
CA LEU A 59 24.94 -23.46 4.97
C LEU A 59 24.66 -22.48 3.83
N LYS A 60 23.40 -22.28 3.47
CA LYS A 60 22.98 -21.31 2.44
C LYS A 60 23.37 -19.88 2.84
N SER A 61 23.09 -19.48 4.08
CA SER A 61 23.54 -18.17 4.59
C SER A 61 25.07 -18.02 4.59
N SER A 62 25.83 -19.11 4.81
CA SER A 62 27.29 -19.09 4.67
C SER A 62 27.71 -18.87 3.21
N HIS A 63 27.12 -19.60 2.26
CA HIS A 63 27.43 -19.46 0.84
C HIS A 63 27.01 -18.08 0.28
N ASP A 64 25.86 -17.55 0.69
CA ASP A 64 25.43 -16.19 0.34
C ASP A 64 26.43 -15.14 0.84
N ASN A 65 26.95 -15.28 2.06
CA ASN A 65 27.99 -14.39 2.60
C ASN A 65 29.33 -14.54 1.86
N GLU A 66 29.69 -15.76 1.46
CA GLU A 66 30.89 -16.09 0.68
C GLU A 66 30.85 -15.48 -0.74
N GLN A 67 29.71 -15.61 -1.44
CA GLN A 67 29.42 -14.96 -2.72
C GLN A 67 29.54 -13.43 -2.62
N ASN A 68 28.98 -12.82 -1.56
CA ASN A 68 29.08 -11.39 -1.30
C ASN A 68 30.54 -10.95 -1.04
N LEU A 69 31.30 -11.72 -0.26
CA LEU A 69 32.73 -11.46 -0.01
C LEU A 69 33.56 -11.55 -1.29
N VAL A 70 33.37 -12.59 -2.10
CA VAL A 70 34.06 -12.76 -3.40
C VAL A 70 33.69 -11.65 -4.38
N THR A 71 32.43 -11.17 -4.36
CA THR A 71 32.02 -9.99 -5.13
C THR A 71 32.75 -8.73 -4.66
N LYS A 72 32.85 -8.51 -3.34
CA LYS A 72 33.60 -7.38 -2.79
C LYS A 72 35.10 -7.44 -3.09
N VAL A 73 35.70 -8.63 -3.12
CA VAL A 73 37.10 -8.82 -3.56
C VAL A 73 37.27 -8.49 -5.05
N LYS A 74 36.33 -8.88 -5.92
CA LYS A 74 36.35 -8.51 -7.35
C LYS A 74 36.25 -6.98 -7.54
N GLU A 75 35.39 -6.30 -6.79
CA GLU A 75 35.31 -4.82 -6.79
C GLU A 75 36.62 -4.17 -6.33
N LEU A 76 37.22 -4.65 -5.24
CA LEU A 76 38.47 -4.10 -4.72
C LEU A 76 39.64 -4.29 -5.70
N ILE A 77 39.72 -5.43 -6.40
CA ILE A 77 40.70 -5.67 -7.46
C ILE A 77 40.47 -4.71 -8.65
N GLN A 78 39.22 -4.46 -9.05
CA GLN A 78 38.91 -3.47 -10.08
C GLN A 78 39.33 -2.05 -9.65
N LEU A 79 38.99 -1.62 -8.43
CA LEU A 79 39.40 -0.33 -7.88
C LEU A 79 40.93 -0.20 -7.79
N GLN A 80 41.64 -1.25 -7.38
CA GLN A 80 43.11 -1.28 -7.36
C GLN A 80 43.70 -1.14 -8.77
N SER A 81 43.15 -1.82 -9.78
CA SER A 81 43.63 -1.69 -11.17
C SER A 81 43.36 -0.29 -11.76
N LEU A 82 42.20 0.31 -11.47
CA LEU A 82 41.87 1.69 -11.81
C LEU A 82 42.80 2.70 -11.12
N ASN A 83 43.14 2.48 -9.85
CA ASN A 83 44.06 3.35 -9.12
C ASN A 83 45.49 3.24 -9.66
N ASN A 84 45.96 2.02 -9.95
CA ASN A 84 47.25 1.78 -10.60
C ASN A 84 47.33 2.45 -11.99
N HIS A 85 46.24 2.43 -12.77
CA HIS A 85 46.17 3.13 -14.05
C HIS A 85 46.27 4.66 -13.88
N LYS A 86 45.55 5.24 -12.91
CA LYS A 86 45.63 6.67 -12.57
C LYS A 86 47.03 7.06 -12.10
N MET A 87 47.69 6.25 -11.28
CA MET A 87 49.08 6.46 -10.85
C MET A 87 50.06 6.41 -12.02
N ALA A 88 49.91 5.46 -12.95
CA ALA A 88 50.72 5.39 -14.16
C ALA A 88 50.51 6.60 -15.08
N GLN A 89 49.28 7.11 -15.19
CA GLN A 89 48.99 8.35 -15.92
C GLN A 89 49.60 9.58 -15.24
N MET A 90 49.51 9.67 -13.90
CA MET A 90 50.12 10.73 -13.11
C MET A 90 51.64 10.79 -13.28
N HIS A 91 52.33 9.64 -13.22
CA HIS A 91 53.77 9.58 -13.45
C HIS A 91 54.17 9.95 -14.89
N ARG A 92 53.35 9.65 -15.91
CA ARG A 92 53.60 10.13 -17.28
C ARG A 92 53.51 11.65 -17.37
N MET A 93 52.45 12.26 -16.83
CA MET A 93 52.31 13.72 -16.81
C MET A 93 53.47 14.38 -16.05
N GLN A 94 53.86 13.83 -14.90
CA GLN A 94 55.02 14.31 -14.12
C GLN A 94 56.35 14.21 -14.90
N GLN A 95 56.51 13.18 -15.73
CA GLN A 95 57.69 13.00 -16.59
C GLN A 95 57.68 13.98 -17.79
N GLU A 96 56.51 14.24 -18.36
CA GLU A 96 56.30 15.24 -19.41
C GLU A 96 56.56 16.65 -18.89
N GLU A 97 55.97 17.03 -17.75
CA GLU A 97 56.22 18.30 -17.04
C GLU A 97 57.72 18.51 -16.75
N LYS A 98 58.41 17.47 -16.26
CA LYS A 98 59.86 17.53 -16.03
C LYS A 98 60.63 17.80 -17.33
N SER A 99 60.28 17.12 -18.42
CA SER A 99 60.92 17.33 -19.73
C SER A 99 60.64 18.74 -20.29
N GLN A 100 59.48 19.32 -19.98
CA GLN A 100 59.13 20.69 -20.35
C GLN A 100 59.91 21.70 -19.52
N ALA A 101 60.09 21.46 -18.21
CA ALA A 101 60.93 22.29 -17.34
C ALA A 101 62.40 22.27 -17.79
N GLU A 102 62.95 21.11 -18.15
CA GLU A 102 64.32 20.97 -18.69
C GLU A 102 64.48 21.75 -20.01
N ARG A 103 63.49 21.73 -20.91
CA ARG A 103 63.48 22.55 -22.14
C ARG A 103 63.41 24.05 -21.86
N LEU A 104 62.57 24.48 -20.91
CA LEU A 104 62.45 25.89 -20.52
C LEU A 104 63.72 26.41 -19.84
N HIS A 105 64.41 25.59 -19.05
CA HIS A 105 65.74 25.91 -18.51
C HIS A 105 66.77 26.08 -19.62
N GLY A 106 66.81 25.19 -20.63
CA GLY A 106 67.70 25.36 -21.79
C GLY A 106 67.45 26.67 -22.55
N GLN A 107 66.17 27.00 -22.80
CA GLN A 107 65.80 28.28 -23.44
C GLN A 107 66.16 29.50 -22.59
N LEU A 108 66.10 29.40 -21.26
CA LEU A 108 66.54 30.46 -20.35
C LEU A 108 68.07 30.64 -20.37
N ASP A 109 68.83 29.54 -20.38
CA ASP A 109 70.30 29.59 -20.47
C ASP A 109 70.77 30.15 -21.82
N ASP A 110 70.13 29.79 -22.94
CA ASP A 110 70.41 30.38 -24.25
C ASP A 110 70.05 31.88 -24.30
N ALA A 111 68.92 32.27 -23.69
CA ALA A 111 68.56 33.68 -23.54
C ALA A 111 69.59 34.45 -22.71
N LEU A 112 70.06 33.89 -21.59
CA LEU A 112 71.10 34.49 -20.74
C LEU A 112 72.45 34.61 -21.46
N ARG A 113 72.85 33.60 -22.25
CA ARG A 113 74.05 33.66 -23.11
C ARG A 113 73.92 34.75 -24.18
N SER A 114 72.76 34.88 -24.81
CA SER A 114 72.52 35.95 -25.79
C SER A 114 72.57 37.34 -25.13
N LEU A 115 72.03 37.48 -23.92
CA LEU A 115 72.07 38.72 -23.15
C LEU A 115 73.52 39.09 -22.79
N GLN A 116 74.31 38.14 -22.27
CA GLN A 116 75.74 38.31 -21.99
C GLN A 116 76.50 38.76 -23.23
N LYS A 117 76.29 38.12 -24.39
CA LYS A 117 76.92 38.54 -25.65
C LYS A 117 76.56 39.97 -26.03
N THR A 118 75.29 40.38 -25.89
CA THR A 118 74.90 41.79 -26.13
C THR A 118 75.39 42.77 -25.06
N GLN A 119 75.87 42.32 -23.91
CA GLN A 119 76.56 43.15 -22.92
C GLN A 119 78.06 43.28 -23.25
N GLU A 120 78.71 42.21 -23.71
CA GLU A 120 80.08 42.24 -24.23
C GLU A 120 80.18 43.16 -25.45
N GLU A 121 79.30 42.98 -26.43
CA GLU A 121 79.19 43.86 -27.62
C GLU A 121 79.00 45.34 -27.22
N LYS A 122 78.19 45.63 -26.19
CA LYS A 122 77.98 47.00 -25.67
C LYS A 122 79.18 47.58 -24.94
N GLU A 123 79.94 46.78 -24.20
CA GLU A 123 81.17 47.26 -23.55
C GLU A 123 82.29 47.47 -24.58
N ASP A 124 82.33 46.70 -25.68
CA ASP A 124 83.25 46.95 -26.81
C ASP A 124 82.83 48.15 -27.68
N ASP A 125 81.54 48.36 -27.94
CA ASP A 125 81.02 49.62 -28.52
C ASP A 125 81.40 50.82 -27.64
N LYS A 126 81.24 50.69 -26.32
CA LYS A 126 81.57 51.74 -25.34
C LYS A 126 83.07 52.02 -25.27
N ARG A 127 83.93 51.00 -25.29
CA ARG A 127 85.40 51.14 -25.45
C ARG A 127 85.75 51.85 -26.76
N THR A 128 85.05 51.52 -27.84
CA THR A 128 85.23 52.16 -29.15
C THR A 128 84.79 53.64 -29.13
N ILE A 129 83.69 53.95 -28.44
CA ILE A 129 83.24 55.33 -28.20
C ILE A 129 84.25 56.10 -27.33
N GLU A 130 84.78 55.51 -26.25
CA GLU A 130 85.81 56.13 -25.42
C GLU A 130 87.11 56.38 -26.20
N PHE A 131 87.54 55.44 -27.05
CA PHE A 131 88.66 55.62 -27.97
C PHE A 131 88.42 56.75 -28.98
N LEU A 132 87.25 56.80 -29.62
CA LEU A 132 86.86 57.87 -30.53
C LEU A 132 86.74 59.23 -29.82
N GLN A 133 86.32 59.26 -28.55
CA GLN A 133 86.30 60.47 -27.73
C GLN A 133 87.71 60.95 -27.39
N GLN A 134 88.63 60.05 -27.03
CA GLN A 134 90.05 60.39 -26.84
C GLN A 134 90.69 60.89 -28.14
N GLN A 135 90.41 60.25 -29.27
CA GLN A 135 90.88 60.69 -30.58
C GLN A 135 90.30 62.08 -30.96
N ASN A 136 89.04 62.36 -30.62
CA ASN A 136 88.44 63.68 -30.78
C ASN A 136 89.06 64.74 -29.83
N GLN A 137 89.49 64.37 -28.62
CA GLN A 137 90.22 65.28 -27.72
C GLN A 137 91.64 65.57 -28.23
N LEU A 138 92.32 64.58 -28.82
CA LEU A 138 93.60 64.77 -29.49
C LEU A 138 93.47 65.66 -30.73
N LEU A 139 92.45 65.41 -31.57
CA LEU A 139 92.13 66.26 -32.73
C LEU A 139 91.79 67.70 -32.33
N LYS A 140 91.05 67.91 -31.23
CA LYS A 140 90.78 69.25 -30.70
C LYS A 140 92.05 69.96 -30.23
N LYS A 141 92.96 69.26 -29.53
CA LYS A 141 94.26 69.84 -29.16
C LYS A 141 95.10 70.22 -30.39
N SER A 142 95.20 69.35 -31.40
CA SER A 142 95.89 69.72 -32.64
C SER A 142 95.21 70.88 -33.39
N ALA A 143 93.88 71.01 -33.31
CA ALA A 143 93.17 72.15 -33.90
C ALA A 143 93.42 73.46 -33.14
N GLU A 144 93.55 73.41 -31.81
CA GLU A 144 93.93 74.56 -30.97
C GLU A 144 95.38 75.00 -31.21
N ASP A 145 96.32 74.06 -31.37
CA ASP A 145 97.73 74.36 -31.68
C ASP A 145 97.96 74.87 -33.13
N THR A 146 97.05 74.60 -34.07
CA THR A 146 97.20 74.98 -35.50
C THR A 146 96.61 76.36 -35.84
N MET A 147 96.38 77.24 -34.86
CA MET A 147 95.84 78.60 -35.09
C MET A 147 96.93 79.71 -35.19
N LEU A 148 98.20 79.35 -35.42
CA LEU A 148 99.25 80.29 -35.83
C LEU A 148 100.17 79.69 -36.91
N VAL A 149 100.01 80.16 -38.16
CA VAL A 149 101.02 80.41 -39.24
C VAL A 149 100.27 80.56 -40.58
N GLN A 150 100.88 81.23 -41.56
CA GLN A 150 100.23 81.72 -42.78
C GLN A 150 100.47 80.83 -44.02
N THR A 151 99.51 80.85 -44.95
CA THR A 151 99.66 80.79 -46.43
C THR A 151 100.60 79.77 -47.10
N THR A 152 100.02 78.88 -47.92
CA THR A 152 100.35 78.70 -49.37
C THR A 152 99.18 78.00 -50.09
N GLU A 153 99.14 78.05 -51.43
CA GLU A 153 97.89 77.90 -52.22
C GLU A 153 97.54 76.47 -52.69
N GLU A 154 98.34 75.45 -52.37
CA GLU A 154 98.14 74.08 -52.90
C GLU A 154 96.98 73.29 -52.25
N GLN A 155 96.41 73.76 -51.14
CA GLN A 155 95.40 73.01 -50.36
C GLN A 155 94.00 72.97 -51.01
N SER A 156 93.74 73.79 -52.04
CA SER A 156 92.40 73.97 -52.63
C SER A 156 91.79 72.68 -53.20
N VAL A 157 92.61 71.81 -53.81
CA VAL A 157 92.13 70.58 -54.48
C VAL A 157 91.70 69.50 -53.48
N ASP A 158 92.44 69.32 -52.37
CA ASP A 158 92.11 68.30 -51.37
C ASP A 158 90.99 68.74 -50.42
N VAL A 159 90.82 70.05 -50.19
CA VAL A 159 89.61 70.61 -49.57
C VAL A 159 88.37 70.30 -50.43
N LEU A 160 88.45 70.44 -51.76
CA LEU A 160 87.35 70.07 -52.65
C LEU A 160 87.09 68.55 -52.69
N LYS A 161 88.13 67.70 -52.63
CA LYS A 161 87.95 66.24 -52.51
C LYS A 161 87.29 65.83 -51.19
N THR A 162 87.69 66.44 -50.07
CA THR A 162 87.12 66.14 -48.75
C THR A 162 85.68 66.63 -48.61
N LEU A 163 85.35 67.80 -49.17
CA LEU A 163 83.95 68.24 -49.31
C LEU A 163 83.12 67.25 -50.15
N LEU A 164 83.61 66.84 -51.32
CA LEU A 164 82.90 65.89 -52.18
C LEU A 164 82.76 64.49 -51.56
N LEU A 165 83.73 64.06 -50.73
CA LEU A 165 83.63 62.83 -49.94
C LEU A 165 82.60 62.95 -48.81
N ASN A 166 82.55 64.08 -48.12
CA ASN A 166 81.62 64.33 -47.04
C ASN A 166 80.18 64.45 -47.57
N SER A 167 79.92 65.20 -48.63
CA SER A 167 78.59 65.26 -49.24
C SER A 167 78.14 63.93 -49.84
N LYS A 168 79.06 63.06 -50.29
CA LYS A 168 78.73 61.66 -50.62
C LYS A 168 78.27 60.87 -49.39
N LYS A 169 78.98 60.97 -48.25
CA LYS A 169 78.58 60.34 -46.99
C LYS A 169 77.24 60.86 -46.48
N GLU A 170 76.98 62.17 -46.57
CA GLU A 170 75.70 62.80 -46.19
C GLU A 170 74.54 62.29 -47.07
N ILE A 171 74.75 62.18 -48.39
CA ILE A 171 73.78 61.58 -49.32
C ILE A 171 73.54 60.10 -49.02
N GLU A 172 74.59 59.36 -48.62
CA GLU A 172 74.50 57.93 -48.30
C GLU A 172 73.80 57.67 -46.96
N GLN A 173 74.09 58.48 -45.93
CA GLN A 173 73.36 58.52 -44.66
C GLN A 173 71.89 58.92 -44.86
N GLY A 174 71.61 59.95 -45.67
CA GLY A 174 70.24 60.34 -46.03
C GLY A 174 69.48 59.23 -46.75
N LYS A 175 70.14 58.49 -47.66
CA LYS A 175 69.57 57.29 -48.31
C LYS A 175 69.39 56.11 -47.35
N GLN A 176 70.17 56.02 -46.27
CA GLN A 176 69.97 55.01 -45.24
C GLN A 176 68.77 55.37 -44.34
N GLN A 177 68.73 56.60 -43.82
CA GLN A 177 67.59 57.12 -43.04
C GLN A 177 66.28 57.05 -43.84
N PHE A 178 66.30 57.33 -45.14
CA PHE A 178 65.12 57.20 -46.00
C PHE A 178 64.64 55.75 -46.14
N ARG A 179 65.56 54.78 -46.19
CA ARG A 179 65.22 53.35 -46.19
C ARG A 179 64.63 52.92 -44.84
N GLU A 180 65.26 53.30 -43.73
CA GLU A 180 64.78 53.02 -42.37
C GLU A 180 63.37 53.62 -42.13
N LEU A 181 63.13 54.86 -42.58
CA LEU A 181 61.81 55.51 -42.54
C LEU A 181 60.78 54.84 -43.46
N ASN A 182 61.19 54.36 -44.63
CA ASN A 182 60.31 53.64 -45.55
C ASN A 182 59.91 52.26 -45.01
N ASP A 183 60.86 51.52 -44.45
CA ASP A 183 60.63 50.21 -43.84
C ASP A 183 59.76 50.34 -42.57
N PHE A 184 59.93 51.42 -41.80
CA PHE A 184 59.02 51.77 -40.70
C PHE A 184 57.62 52.13 -41.22
N SER A 185 57.52 52.89 -42.33
CA SER A 185 56.24 53.23 -42.98
C SER A 185 55.51 52.00 -43.57
N ILE A 186 56.24 50.96 -43.98
CA ILE A 186 55.66 49.67 -44.40
C ILE A 186 55.11 48.94 -43.17
N LYS A 187 55.91 48.74 -42.12
CA LYS A 187 55.47 48.08 -40.87
C LYS A 187 54.25 48.76 -40.25
N LEU A 188 54.22 50.09 -40.22
CA LEU A 188 53.08 50.85 -39.69
C LEU A 188 51.78 50.64 -40.50
N LYS A 189 51.88 50.37 -41.81
CA LYS A 189 50.73 50.00 -42.66
C LYS A 189 50.28 48.56 -42.41
N GLU A 190 51.21 47.65 -42.20
CA GLU A 190 50.91 46.25 -41.84
C GLU A 190 50.21 46.17 -40.47
N GLU A 191 50.71 46.91 -39.47
CA GLU A 191 50.05 47.04 -38.15
C GLU A 191 48.66 47.69 -38.26
N MET A 192 48.52 48.78 -39.03
CA MET A 192 47.21 49.40 -39.31
C MET A 192 46.21 48.42 -39.95
N GLN A 193 46.67 47.62 -40.91
CA GLN A 193 45.83 46.65 -41.60
C GLN A 193 45.44 45.49 -40.67
N PHE A 194 46.38 44.98 -39.87
CA PHE A 194 46.10 43.97 -38.84
C PHE A 194 45.09 44.45 -37.79
N ILE A 195 45.23 45.69 -37.30
CA ILE A 195 44.26 46.30 -36.35
C ILE A 195 42.88 46.47 -36.99
N LYS A 196 42.82 46.84 -38.28
CA LYS A 196 41.57 46.97 -39.03
C LYS A 196 40.86 45.61 -39.21
N ASP A 197 41.62 44.56 -39.50
CA ASP A 197 41.09 43.21 -39.69
C ASP A 197 40.67 42.58 -38.35
N GLN A 198 41.38 42.86 -37.25
CA GLN A 198 40.90 42.56 -35.89
C GLN A 198 39.61 43.30 -35.54
N LYS A 199 39.50 44.59 -35.88
CA LYS A 199 38.28 45.38 -35.65
C LYS A 199 37.08 44.79 -36.39
N GLN A 200 37.24 44.39 -37.66
CA GLN A 200 36.15 43.76 -38.43
C GLN A 200 35.71 42.42 -37.84
N ASN A 201 36.64 41.59 -37.35
CA ASN A 201 36.30 40.35 -36.65
C ASN A 201 35.55 40.59 -35.34
N LEU A 202 35.92 41.61 -34.56
CA LEU A 202 35.20 42.00 -33.34
C LEU A 202 33.80 42.56 -33.64
N GLU A 203 33.64 43.34 -34.73
CA GLU A 203 32.33 43.83 -35.17
C GLU A 203 31.40 42.69 -35.63
N LEU A 204 31.94 41.67 -36.30
CA LEU A 204 31.22 40.44 -36.65
C LEU A 204 30.81 39.62 -35.41
N GLN A 205 31.70 39.43 -34.45
CA GLN A 205 31.38 38.73 -33.19
C GLN A 205 30.30 39.47 -32.40
N LEU A 206 30.34 40.80 -32.35
CA LEU A 206 29.35 41.63 -31.65
C LEU A 206 27.98 41.59 -32.36
N GLN A 207 27.93 41.53 -33.69
CA GLN A 207 26.68 41.26 -34.43
C GLN A 207 26.11 39.86 -34.12
N GLN A 208 26.95 38.83 -34.06
CA GLN A 208 26.51 37.47 -33.70
C GLN A 208 25.97 37.40 -32.27
N GLN A 209 26.64 38.03 -31.30
CA GLN A 209 26.16 38.10 -29.92
C GLN A 209 24.82 38.85 -29.81
N ASN A 210 24.64 39.96 -30.53
CA ASN A 210 23.37 40.69 -30.56
C ASN A 210 22.22 39.83 -31.11
N LEU A 211 22.45 39.04 -32.16
CA LEU A 211 21.48 38.07 -32.69
C LEU A 211 21.11 37.01 -31.64
N THR A 212 22.08 36.46 -30.92
CA THR A 212 21.84 35.48 -29.84
C THR A 212 21.04 36.10 -28.68
N VAL A 213 21.33 37.34 -28.30
CA VAL A 213 20.55 38.08 -27.27
C VAL A 213 19.11 38.31 -27.73
N GLN A 214 18.89 38.61 -29.01
CA GLN A 214 17.55 38.80 -29.58
C GLN A 214 16.75 37.48 -29.66
N GLN A 215 17.41 36.36 -29.97
CA GLN A 215 16.82 35.03 -29.87
C GLN A 215 16.46 34.69 -28.41
N LYS A 216 17.35 34.98 -27.45
CA LYS A 216 17.07 34.74 -26.03
C LYS A 216 15.92 35.59 -25.49
N SER A 217 15.78 36.86 -25.90
CA SER A 217 14.66 37.70 -25.44
C SER A 217 13.31 37.23 -25.99
N THR A 218 13.25 36.77 -27.25
CA THR A 218 12.03 36.16 -27.80
C THR A 218 11.68 34.82 -27.13
N GLU A 219 12.68 34.00 -26.80
CA GLU A 219 12.49 32.77 -26.03
C GLU A 219 11.91 33.04 -24.62
N ILE A 220 12.45 34.03 -23.90
CA ILE A 220 11.95 34.46 -22.58
C ILE A 220 10.49 34.97 -22.66
N THR A 221 10.15 35.80 -23.66
CA THR A 221 8.77 36.28 -23.82
C THR A 221 7.77 35.18 -24.19
N LYS A 222 8.24 34.09 -24.83
CA LYS A 222 7.41 32.89 -25.06
C LYS A 222 7.20 32.11 -23.76
N GLN A 223 8.25 31.91 -22.96
CA GLN A 223 8.15 31.24 -21.65
C GLN A 223 7.25 31.98 -20.68
N LEU A 224 7.31 33.32 -20.63
CA LEU A 224 6.39 34.14 -19.82
C LEU A 224 4.93 33.90 -20.21
N LYS A 225 4.58 33.93 -21.49
CA LYS A 225 3.21 33.64 -21.94
C LYS A 225 2.73 32.22 -21.58
N GLN A 226 3.64 31.24 -21.58
CA GLN A 226 3.30 29.88 -21.15
C GLN A 226 3.11 29.79 -19.62
N LYS A 227 3.90 30.53 -18.83
CA LYS A 227 3.69 30.66 -17.39
C LYS A 227 2.33 31.29 -17.10
N ASP A 228 2.00 32.41 -17.75
CA ASP A 228 0.72 33.12 -17.54
C ASP A 228 -0.48 32.22 -17.86
N GLN A 229 -0.38 31.42 -18.93
CA GLN A 229 -1.38 30.40 -19.27
C GLN A 229 -1.55 29.36 -18.16
N LEU A 230 -0.45 28.75 -17.70
CA LEU A 230 -0.47 27.74 -16.63
C LEU A 230 -0.99 28.30 -15.30
N GLU A 231 -0.71 29.56 -14.97
CA GLU A 231 -1.27 30.22 -13.78
C GLU A 231 -2.80 30.39 -13.89
N THR A 232 -3.34 30.70 -15.08
CA THR A 232 -4.81 30.72 -15.27
C THR A 232 -5.47 29.33 -15.27
N GLU A 233 -4.74 28.27 -15.59
CA GLU A 233 -5.23 26.89 -15.47
C GLU A 233 -5.21 26.41 -14.01
N LEU A 234 -4.11 26.68 -13.28
CA LEU A 234 -4.00 26.41 -11.85
C LEU A 234 -5.08 27.14 -11.03
N MET A 235 -5.43 28.38 -11.42
CA MET A 235 -6.53 29.11 -10.78
C MET A 235 -7.88 28.40 -10.95
N LYS A 236 -8.22 27.97 -12.17
CA LYS A 236 -9.48 27.22 -12.44
C LYS A 236 -9.52 25.89 -11.68
N ILE A 237 -8.40 25.17 -11.62
CA ILE A 237 -8.29 23.91 -10.86
C ILE A 237 -8.52 24.18 -9.36
N ARG A 238 -7.97 25.27 -8.82
CA ARG A 238 -8.16 25.67 -7.43
C ARG A 238 -9.61 26.02 -7.12
N ASP A 239 -10.25 26.82 -7.97
CA ASP A 239 -11.65 27.21 -7.83
C ASP A 239 -12.57 25.96 -7.84
N HIS A 240 -12.36 25.05 -8.78
CA HIS A 240 -13.11 23.79 -8.84
C HIS A 240 -12.83 22.86 -7.64
N THR A 241 -11.60 22.86 -7.11
CA THR A 241 -11.27 22.11 -5.87
C THR A 241 -12.08 22.64 -4.69
N MET A 242 -12.26 23.97 -4.59
CA MET A 242 -13.10 24.58 -3.55
C MET A 242 -14.59 24.23 -3.70
N GLU A 243 -15.12 24.14 -4.92
CA GLU A 243 -16.49 23.65 -5.16
C GLU A 243 -16.66 22.20 -4.68
N VAL A 244 -15.69 21.32 -4.99
CA VAL A 244 -15.72 19.91 -4.58
C VAL A 244 -15.59 19.76 -3.06
N GLU A 245 -14.73 20.54 -2.40
CA GLU A 245 -14.65 20.59 -0.93
C GLU A 245 -15.96 21.03 -0.27
N GLN A 246 -16.68 21.99 -0.87
CA GLN A 246 -17.97 22.45 -0.35
C GLN A 246 -19.04 21.37 -0.53
N GLN A 247 -19.08 20.69 -1.68
CA GLN A 247 -19.98 19.56 -1.92
C GLN A 247 -19.70 18.39 -0.98
N LEU A 248 -18.42 18.11 -0.66
CA LEU A 248 -18.02 17.11 0.33
C LEU A 248 -18.57 17.42 1.72
N LYS A 249 -18.39 18.65 2.22
CA LYS A 249 -18.90 19.09 3.53
C LYS A 249 -20.44 18.98 3.63
N GLU A 250 -21.14 19.29 2.54
CA GLU A 250 -22.59 19.06 2.46
C GLU A 250 -22.97 17.57 2.49
N LEU A 251 -22.17 16.69 1.89
CA LEU A 251 -22.40 15.25 1.89
C LEU A 251 -22.11 14.63 3.26
N GLU A 252 -21.04 15.07 3.92
CA GLU A 252 -20.68 14.70 5.30
C GLU A 252 -21.79 15.08 6.28
N ALA A 253 -22.33 16.30 6.19
CA ALA A 253 -23.46 16.74 7.00
C ALA A 253 -24.68 15.80 6.82
N LYS A 254 -25.06 15.51 5.57
CA LYS A 254 -26.16 14.58 5.23
C LYS A 254 -25.89 13.15 5.77
N PHE A 255 -24.63 12.70 5.78
CA PHE A 255 -24.22 11.43 6.39
C PHE A 255 -24.34 11.44 7.92
N THR A 256 -24.01 12.54 8.60
CA THR A 256 -24.16 12.63 10.06
C THR A 256 -25.62 12.59 10.50
N ASP A 257 -26.53 13.26 9.78
CA ASP A 257 -27.97 13.20 10.02
C ASP A 257 -28.54 11.79 9.80
N GLN A 258 -28.15 11.12 8.70
CA GLN A 258 -28.56 9.73 8.45
C GLN A 258 -28.03 8.77 9.53
N THR A 259 -26.80 8.97 10.00
CA THR A 259 -26.20 8.17 11.08
C THR A 259 -26.97 8.38 12.39
N SER A 260 -27.36 9.62 12.70
CA SER A 260 -28.19 9.95 13.86
C SER A 260 -29.57 9.27 13.81
N ASN A 261 -30.24 9.30 12.65
CA ASN A 261 -31.51 8.59 12.44
C ASN A 261 -31.37 7.06 12.58
N ILE A 262 -30.29 6.47 12.06
CA ILE A 262 -30.01 5.03 12.23
C ILE A 262 -29.78 4.69 13.72
N GLN A 263 -29.15 5.58 14.48
CA GLN A 263 -28.95 5.43 15.92
C GLN A 263 -30.29 5.46 16.67
N PHE A 264 -31.16 6.42 16.35
CA PHE A 264 -32.52 6.53 16.91
C PHE A 264 -33.36 5.27 16.64
N LEU A 265 -33.39 4.82 15.38
CA LEU A 265 -34.12 3.61 14.97
C LEU A 265 -33.59 2.33 15.62
N LYS A 266 -32.29 2.25 15.92
CA LYS A 266 -31.71 1.15 16.74
C LYS A 266 -32.24 1.17 18.16
N ASP A 267 -32.25 2.32 18.83
CA ASP A 267 -32.73 2.43 20.21
C ASP A 267 -34.25 2.22 20.33
N GLU A 268 -35.02 2.58 19.29
CA GLU A 268 -36.45 2.24 19.22
C GLU A 268 -36.68 0.74 19.01
N ASN A 269 -35.97 0.09 18.08
CA ASN A 269 -36.00 -1.36 17.91
C ASN A 269 -35.60 -2.10 19.19
N LYS A 270 -34.61 -1.59 19.93
CA LYS A 270 -34.18 -2.16 21.22
C LYS A 270 -35.29 -2.11 22.27
N LYS A 271 -35.96 -0.96 22.41
CA LYS A 271 -37.13 -0.79 23.31
C LYS A 271 -38.30 -1.71 22.92
N LEU A 272 -38.52 -1.93 21.61
CA LEU A 272 -39.51 -2.88 21.11
C LEU A 272 -39.13 -4.34 21.43
N HIS A 273 -37.86 -4.72 21.26
CA HIS A 273 -37.35 -6.06 21.60
C HIS A 273 -37.44 -6.35 23.11
N ASP A 274 -37.12 -5.37 23.95
CA ASP A 274 -37.23 -5.51 25.41
C ASP A 274 -38.70 -5.66 25.86
N ARG A 275 -39.63 -4.92 25.23
CA ARG A 275 -41.08 -5.11 25.41
C ARG A 275 -41.52 -6.51 24.98
N TYR A 276 -41.09 -6.98 23.82
CA TYR A 276 -41.42 -8.32 23.31
C TYR A 276 -40.91 -9.42 24.24
N GLN A 277 -39.67 -9.34 24.73
CA GLN A 277 -39.15 -10.28 25.73
C GLN A 277 -39.94 -10.26 27.04
N PHE A 278 -40.39 -9.09 27.51
CA PHE A 278 -41.22 -9.00 28.70
C PHE A 278 -42.59 -9.69 28.50
N GLN A 279 -43.17 -9.56 27.30
CA GLN A 279 -44.44 -10.19 26.93
C GLN A 279 -44.31 -11.71 26.74
N VAL A 280 -43.19 -12.20 26.22
CA VAL A 280 -42.84 -13.64 26.22
C VAL A 280 -42.74 -14.15 27.66
N LYS A 281 -42.01 -13.46 28.55
CA LYS A 281 -41.87 -13.86 29.97
C LYS A 281 -43.18 -13.78 30.77
N GLN A 282 -44.15 -12.97 30.37
CA GLN A 282 -45.54 -13.01 30.88
C GLN A 282 -46.23 -14.30 30.43
N THR A 283 -46.28 -14.57 29.12
CA THR A 283 -46.99 -15.74 28.57
C THR A 283 -46.34 -17.08 28.96
N GLU A 284 -45.04 -17.11 29.25
CA GLU A 284 -44.36 -18.27 29.87
C GLU A 284 -44.83 -18.51 31.31
N LYS A 285 -44.99 -17.44 32.11
CA LYS A 285 -45.55 -17.55 33.47
C LYS A 285 -46.99 -18.03 33.42
N GLU A 286 -47.83 -17.47 32.54
CA GLU A 286 -49.20 -17.92 32.33
C GLU A 286 -49.26 -19.40 31.92
N LYS A 287 -48.43 -19.84 30.97
CA LYS A 287 -48.30 -21.27 30.61
C LYS A 287 -47.88 -22.14 31.80
N SER A 288 -46.97 -21.69 32.64
CA SER A 288 -46.58 -22.43 33.86
C SER A 288 -47.69 -22.48 34.91
N ALA A 289 -48.53 -21.45 35.01
CA ALA A 289 -49.70 -21.43 35.88
C ALA A 289 -50.82 -22.34 35.34
N VAL A 290 -51.08 -22.32 34.03
CA VAL A 290 -52.00 -23.26 33.36
C VAL A 290 -51.52 -24.69 33.56
N LYS A 291 -50.23 -24.97 33.36
CA LYS A 291 -49.67 -26.31 33.58
C LYS A 291 -49.80 -26.76 35.04
N LYS A 292 -49.57 -25.87 36.01
CA LYS A 292 -49.88 -26.16 37.42
C LYS A 292 -51.35 -26.47 37.63
N LEU A 293 -52.28 -25.70 37.06
CA LEU A 293 -53.71 -26.00 37.15
C LEU A 293 -54.11 -27.31 36.46
N GLU A 294 -53.36 -27.75 35.44
CA GLU A 294 -53.51 -29.08 34.84
C GLU A 294 -52.95 -30.18 35.76
N ASP A 295 -51.80 -29.97 36.38
CA ASP A 295 -51.21 -30.89 37.36
C ASP A 295 -52.09 -30.99 38.63
N ASP A 296 -52.55 -29.86 39.18
CA ASP A 296 -53.52 -29.76 40.29
C ASP A 296 -54.84 -30.46 39.94
N LYS A 297 -55.36 -30.27 38.72
CA LYS A 297 -56.55 -30.98 38.20
C LYS A 297 -56.30 -32.48 38.08
N ASN A 298 -55.13 -32.89 37.62
CA ASN A 298 -54.75 -34.31 37.53
C ASN A 298 -54.58 -34.93 38.91
N GLU A 299 -54.09 -34.17 39.89
CA GLU A 299 -54.03 -34.56 41.30
C GLU A 299 -55.44 -34.63 41.91
N LEU A 300 -56.33 -33.67 41.61
CA LEU A 300 -57.74 -33.74 42.00
C LEU A 300 -58.44 -34.96 41.39
N ILE A 301 -58.13 -35.31 40.13
CA ILE A 301 -58.62 -36.54 39.48
C ILE A 301 -58.04 -37.80 40.16
N ARG A 302 -56.78 -37.77 40.61
CA ARG A 302 -56.19 -38.86 41.43
C ARG A 302 -56.88 -38.96 42.79
N SER A 303 -57.13 -37.86 43.48
CA SER A 303 -57.87 -37.83 44.76
C SER A 303 -59.32 -38.27 44.59
N VAL A 304 -60.00 -37.86 43.50
CA VAL A 304 -61.35 -38.36 43.16
C VAL A 304 -61.31 -39.85 42.84
N ASN A 305 -60.28 -40.36 42.16
CA ASN A 305 -60.12 -41.80 41.92
C ASN A 305 -59.72 -42.57 43.18
N GLN A 306 -58.97 -41.98 44.11
CA GLN A 306 -58.67 -42.56 45.43
C GLN A 306 -59.91 -42.58 46.33
N LEU A 307 -60.70 -41.51 46.33
CA LEU A 307 -62.03 -41.47 46.94
C LEU A 307 -62.97 -42.48 46.27
N LYS A 308 -62.85 -42.71 44.95
CA LYS A 308 -63.61 -43.73 44.24
C LYS A 308 -63.17 -45.15 44.60
N SER A 309 -61.88 -45.41 44.81
CA SER A 309 -61.41 -46.68 45.37
C SER A 309 -61.74 -46.84 46.85
N GLY A 310 -61.81 -45.74 47.62
CA GLY A 310 -62.32 -45.71 48.98
C GLY A 310 -63.80 -46.05 49.03
N ILE A 311 -64.60 -45.44 48.15
CA ILE A 311 -66.02 -45.76 47.93
C ILE A 311 -66.18 -47.19 47.42
N MET A 312 -65.25 -47.75 46.63
CA MET A 312 -65.27 -49.19 46.30
C MET A 312 -65.00 -50.07 47.53
N GLY A 313 -64.01 -49.75 48.37
CA GLY A 313 -63.73 -50.48 49.62
C GLY A 313 -64.79 -50.29 50.72
N GLU A 314 -65.55 -49.19 50.68
CA GLU A 314 -66.77 -49.01 51.48
C GLU A 314 -67.97 -49.69 50.82
N GLN A 315 -68.01 -49.81 49.48
CA GLN A 315 -69.01 -50.60 48.77
C GLN A 315 -68.85 -52.09 49.07
N GLU A 316 -67.63 -52.65 49.07
CA GLU A 316 -67.37 -54.03 49.52
C GLU A 316 -67.87 -54.28 50.97
N LYS A 317 -67.71 -53.29 51.86
CA LYS A 317 -68.28 -53.35 53.22
C LYS A 317 -69.81 -53.21 53.24
N THR A 318 -70.38 -52.41 52.35
CA THR A 318 -71.84 -52.42 52.16
C THR A 318 -72.32 -53.69 51.45
N GLU A 319 -71.48 -54.44 50.75
CA GLU A 319 -71.84 -55.71 50.12
C GLU A 319 -71.96 -56.84 51.15
N GLU A 320 -71.16 -56.86 52.21
CA GLU A 320 -71.44 -57.68 53.40
C GLU A 320 -72.77 -57.29 54.08
N GLN A 321 -73.18 -56.02 53.99
CA GLN A 321 -74.48 -55.56 54.50
C GLN A 321 -75.63 -55.78 53.49
N ILE A 322 -75.34 -55.89 52.19
CA ILE A 322 -76.27 -56.32 51.13
C ILE A 322 -76.46 -57.84 51.18
N MET A 323 -75.48 -58.64 51.64
CA MET A 323 -75.69 -60.06 51.97
C MET A 323 -76.79 -60.26 53.04
N LEU A 324 -77.00 -59.28 53.93
CA LEU A 324 -78.14 -59.28 54.84
C LEU A 324 -79.45 -58.90 54.11
N ASN A 325 -79.44 -57.93 53.20
CA ASN A 325 -80.58 -57.64 52.31
C ASN A 325 -80.85 -58.76 51.28
N GLN A 326 -79.90 -59.65 50.99
CA GLN A 326 -80.13 -60.83 50.15
C GLN A 326 -80.98 -61.89 50.88
N LYS A 327 -80.93 -61.97 52.22
CA LYS A 327 -81.96 -62.70 52.99
C LYS A 327 -83.34 -62.06 52.85
N ILE A 328 -83.42 -60.74 52.72
CA ILE A 328 -84.69 -60.04 52.42
C ILE A 328 -85.13 -60.31 50.97
N LYS A 329 -84.23 -60.45 49.99
CA LYS A 329 -84.57 -60.96 48.64
C LYS A 329 -84.99 -62.43 48.61
N ILE A 330 -84.51 -63.25 49.54
CA ILE A 330 -85.04 -64.61 49.78
C ILE A 330 -86.44 -64.53 50.42
N SER A 331 -86.79 -63.45 51.13
CA SER A 331 -88.18 -63.13 51.49
C SER A 331 -89.00 -62.56 50.31
N GLU A 332 -88.40 -61.84 49.38
CA GLU A 332 -89.05 -61.51 48.09
C GLU A 332 -89.32 -62.77 47.27
N GLN A 333 -88.51 -63.83 47.38
CA GLN A 333 -88.85 -65.15 46.84
C GLN A 333 -90.03 -65.82 47.60
N GLN A 334 -90.32 -65.41 48.85
CA GLN A 334 -91.57 -65.75 49.54
C GLN A 334 -92.74 -64.84 49.11
N THR A 335 -92.48 -63.63 48.63
CA THR A 335 -93.47 -62.83 47.88
C THR A 335 -93.64 -63.33 46.44
N ILE A 336 -92.65 -64.03 45.86
CA ILE A 336 -92.85 -64.85 44.65
C ILE A 336 -93.63 -66.13 45.00
N LYS A 337 -93.60 -66.63 46.24
CA LYS A 337 -94.61 -67.58 46.73
C LYS A 337 -96.00 -66.92 46.92
N LYS A 338 -96.09 -65.59 47.03
CA LYS A 338 -97.37 -64.84 46.91
C LYS A 338 -97.74 -64.47 45.48
N LEU A 339 -96.79 -64.38 44.54
CA LEU A 339 -97.07 -64.44 43.11
C LEU A 339 -97.46 -65.86 42.69
N LYS A 340 -96.99 -66.92 43.37
CA LYS A 340 -97.59 -68.25 43.28
C LYS A 340 -98.97 -68.30 43.91
N LEU A 341 -99.25 -67.52 44.97
CA LEU A 341 -100.62 -67.36 45.50
C LEU A 341 -101.54 -66.56 44.54
N LEU A 342 -100.98 -65.68 43.70
CA LEU A 342 -101.67 -65.03 42.59
C LEU A 342 -101.74 -65.93 41.34
N GLU A 343 -100.78 -66.82 41.12
CA GLU A 343 -100.95 -67.99 40.24
C GLU A 343 -101.96 -68.97 40.84
N ASP A 344 -102.20 -68.99 42.16
CA ASP A 344 -103.24 -69.79 42.82
C ASP A 344 -104.61 -69.09 42.73
N GLN A 345 -104.64 -67.78 42.50
CA GLN A 345 -105.85 -67.03 42.08
C GLN A 345 -106.07 -67.12 40.55
N ILE A 346 -105.00 -67.16 39.76
CA ILE A 346 -105.09 -67.62 38.37
C ILE A 346 -105.46 -69.10 38.34
N LYS A 347 -105.13 -69.91 39.37
CA LYS A 347 -105.71 -71.24 39.57
C LYS A 347 -107.09 -71.22 40.20
N SER A 348 -107.57 -70.14 40.81
CA SER A 348 -109.01 -70.03 41.15
C SER A 348 -109.83 -69.71 39.91
N ILE A 349 -109.25 -68.97 38.96
CA ILE A 349 -109.79 -68.76 37.60
C ILE A 349 -109.56 -69.99 36.72
N GLN A 350 -108.46 -70.73 36.90
CA GLN A 350 -108.29 -72.07 36.34
C GLN A 350 -109.27 -73.03 37.00
N ILE A 351 -109.66 -72.89 38.27
CA ILE A 351 -110.71 -73.71 38.90
C ILE A 351 -112.10 -73.33 38.36
N GLN A 352 -112.32 -72.08 37.93
CA GLN A 352 -113.50 -71.72 37.12
C GLN A 352 -113.39 -72.25 35.68
N LYS A 353 -112.18 -72.46 35.17
CA LYS A 353 -111.93 -73.25 33.95
C LYS A 353 -112.07 -74.75 34.22
N ASP A 354 -111.72 -75.27 35.39
CA ASP A 354 -111.82 -76.66 35.83
C ASP A 354 -113.25 -76.97 36.29
N GLN A 355 -114.10 -75.97 36.45
CA GLN A 355 -115.57 -76.08 36.48
C GLN A 355 -116.17 -76.23 35.07
N LYS A 356 -115.44 -75.84 34.02
CA LYS A 356 -115.75 -76.14 32.61
C LYS A 356 -115.03 -77.40 32.12
N ASP A 357 -113.83 -77.67 32.60
CA ASP A 357 -113.13 -78.93 32.40
C ASP A 357 -113.68 -80.00 33.38
N GLU A 358 -114.50 -79.65 34.38
CA GLU A 358 -115.46 -80.54 35.07
C GLU A 358 -116.65 -80.85 34.18
N ILE A 359 -117.08 -79.93 33.30
CA ILE A 359 -118.15 -80.21 32.33
C ILE A 359 -117.59 -81.13 31.23
N ILE A 360 -116.36 -80.87 30.75
CA ILE A 360 -115.65 -81.77 29.84
C ILE A 360 -115.36 -83.11 30.54
N GLN A 361 -114.84 -83.13 31.78
CA GLN A 361 -114.68 -84.37 32.56
C GLN A 361 -116.01 -85.01 32.96
N LYS A 362 -117.16 -84.31 32.96
CA LYS A 362 -118.48 -84.94 33.10
C LYS A 362 -118.88 -85.67 31.83
N TYR A 363 -118.50 -85.18 30.65
CA TYR A 363 -118.63 -85.93 29.40
C TYR A 363 -117.58 -87.05 29.26
N GLU A 364 -116.31 -86.81 29.58
CA GLU A 364 -115.25 -87.84 29.51
C GLU A 364 -115.42 -88.91 30.59
N LYS A 365 -115.93 -88.60 31.80
CA LYS A 365 -116.28 -89.61 32.83
C LYS A 365 -117.69 -90.17 32.66
N GLN A 366 -118.53 -89.63 31.77
CA GLN A 366 -119.68 -90.37 31.25
C GLN A 366 -119.20 -91.43 30.24
N VAL A 367 -118.22 -91.12 29.39
CA VAL A 367 -117.59 -92.11 28.49
C VAL A 367 -116.79 -93.16 29.28
N ALA A 368 -115.96 -92.78 30.25
CA ALA A 368 -115.19 -93.74 31.05
C ALA A 368 -116.08 -94.62 31.97
N LYS A 369 -117.26 -94.14 32.38
CA LYS A 369 -118.25 -94.99 33.04
C LYS A 369 -118.95 -95.94 32.07
N LEU A 370 -119.10 -95.56 30.81
CA LEU A 370 -119.51 -96.49 29.75
C LEU A 370 -118.42 -97.52 29.43
N GLU A 371 -117.13 -97.22 29.64
CA GLU A 371 -116.07 -98.24 29.57
C GLU A 371 -116.17 -99.27 30.71
N GLU A 372 -116.53 -98.86 31.93
CA GLU A 372 -116.63 -99.79 33.08
C GLU A 372 -117.97 -100.54 33.15
N GLU A 373 -119.08 -99.98 32.64
CA GLU A 373 -120.34 -100.71 32.48
C GLU A 373 -120.37 -101.59 31.21
N ALA A 374 -119.73 -101.18 30.10
CA ALA A 374 -119.48 -102.09 28.97
C ALA A 374 -118.45 -103.19 29.32
N GLY A 375 -117.57 -102.93 30.29
CA GLY A 375 -116.70 -103.93 30.91
C GLY A 375 -117.44 -105.16 31.46
N LYS A 376 -118.75 -105.04 31.73
CA LYS A 376 -119.63 -106.14 32.17
C LYS A 376 -120.40 -106.85 31.06
N PHE A 377 -120.13 -106.56 29.78
CA PHE A 377 -120.74 -107.27 28.64
C PHE A 377 -119.77 -107.80 27.57
N HIS A 378 -118.45 -107.70 27.77
CA HIS A 378 -117.47 -108.29 26.84
C HIS A 378 -116.19 -108.90 27.45
N ARG A 379 -116.21 -109.24 28.74
CA ARG A 379 -115.21 -110.16 29.36
C ARG A 379 -115.81 -111.39 30.03
N GLU A 380 -117.05 -111.71 29.70
CA GLU A 380 -117.65 -113.04 29.89
C GLU A 380 -118.09 -113.59 28.51
N THR A 381 -118.02 -114.91 28.33
CA THR A 381 -118.26 -115.64 27.06
C THR A 381 -117.16 -115.41 26.00
N LYS A 382 -115.97 -115.99 26.15
CA LYS A 382 -115.58 -117.37 25.78
C LYS A 382 -115.49 -117.67 24.26
N GLN A 383 -114.27 -118.07 23.86
CA GLN A 383 -114.02 -119.17 22.91
C GLN A 383 -114.48 -118.91 21.45
N LEU A 384 -114.10 -119.68 20.43
CA LEU A 384 -113.24 -120.87 20.36
C LEU A 384 -112.39 -120.82 19.08
N ALA A 385 -111.23 -121.48 19.15
CA ALA A 385 -110.54 -122.02 18.00
C ALA A 385 -111.45 -122.94 17.14
N GLU A 386 -111.04 -123.14 15.88
CA GLU A 386 -111.21 -124.33 15.03
C GLU A 386 -112.28 -125.40 15.39
N GLN A 387 -113.10 -125.84 14.42
CA GLN A 387 -112.90 -127.14 13.73
C GLN A 387 -114.08 -127.58 12.80
N LYS A 388 -113.69 -128.09 11.62
CA LYS A 388 -114.05 -129.39 11.02
C LYS A 388 -115.49 -129.97 11.17
N VAL A 389 -116.16 -130.12 10.02
CA VAL A 389 -117.06 -131.22 9.58
C VAL A 389 -118.17 -131.72 10.52
N GLU A 390 -119.41 -131.47 10.08
CA GLU A 390 -120.59 -132.38 10.05
C GLU A 390 -120.72 -133.56 11.04
N LEU A 391 -121.90 -133.60 11.69
CA LEU A 391 -122.57 -134.78 12.29
C LEU A 391 -121.90 -135.33 13.59
N GLN A 392 -122.63 -135.84 14.59
CA GLN A 392 -124.04 -136.24 14.64
C GLN A 392 -124.58 -136.24 16.08
N ARG A 393 -125.90 -135.99 16.24
CA ARG A 393 -126.76 -136.48 17.36
C ARG A 393 -126.44 -135.95 18.80
N THR A 394 -127.34 -136.05 19.79
CA THR A 394 -128.66 -136.72 19.86
C THR A 394 -129.61 -135.96 20.81
N VAL A 395 -130.91 -135.85 20.46
CA VAL A 395 -132.11 -136.20 21.28
C VAL A 395 -132.27 -135.51 22.67
N GLN A 396 -133.41 -134.90 23.00
CA GLN A 396 -134.67 -135.61 23.34
C GLN A 396 -135.90 -134.67 23.36
N GLN A 397 -137.02 -135.10 22.71
CA GLN A 397 -138.42 -134.64 22.90
C GLN A 397 -138.77 -133.14 22.61
N GLU A 398 -139.99 -132.74 22.20
CA GLU A 398 -141.23 -133.49 21.89
C GLU A 398 -142.16 -132.79 20.86
N VAL A 399 -142.86 -133.60 20.04
CA VAL A 399 -144.28 -133.51 19.56
C VAL A 399 -144.85 -132.20 18.96
N ASN A 400 -145.02 -132.25 17.62
CA ASN A 400 -146.27 -132.16 16.80
C ASN A 400 -147.40 -131.12 17.02
N ALA A 401 -147.95 -130.72 15.85
CA ALA A 401 -149.35 -130.33 15.56
C ALA A 401 -149.82 -128.95 16.10
N GLN A 402 -150.83 -128.28 15.55
CA GLN A 402 -151.87 -128.56 14.54
C GLN A 402 -151.94 -127.40 13.51
N HIS A 403 -152.55 -127.42 12.30
CA HIS A 403 -153.21 -128.41 11.43
C HIS A 403 -153.22 -127.82 9.97
N LEU A 404 -154.01 -128.13 8.92
CA LEU A 404 -155.21 -128.98 8.63
C LEU A 404 -155.08 -129.35 7.11
N THR A 405 -154.95 -130.63 6.71
CA THR A 405 -155.93 -131.46 5.93
C THR A 405 -156.16 -131.17 4.42
N GLN A 406 -156.48 -132.13 3.51
CA GLN A 406 -156.31 -133.61 3.37
C GLN A 406 -157.03 -134.09 2.06
N VAL A 407 -156.62 -135.22 1.44
CA VAL A 407 -157.45 -136.37 0.91
C VAL A 407 -158.52 -136.09 -0.21
N ASN A 408 -158.81 -136.92 -1.25
CA ASN A 408 -158.59 -138.36 -1.52
C ASN A 408 -158.41 -138.75 -3.03
N LEU A 409 -158.33 -140.08 -3.28
CA LEU A 409 -158.21 -140.84 -4.55
C LEU A 409 -159.55 -141.27 -5.22
N ALA A 410 -159.45 -141.81 -6.46
CA ALA A 410 -159.93 -143.14 -6.92
C ALA A 410 -160.86 -143.21 -8.17
N ASP A 411 -160.61 -144.23 -9.01
CA ASP A 411 -161.49 -144.75 -10.08
C ASP A 411 -162.59 -145.69 -9.55
N LYS A 412 -163.60 -146.06 -10.38
CA LYS A 412 -163.89 -147.48 -10.72
C LYS A 412 -165.11 -147.74 -11.66
N ASP A 413 -164.90 -148.69 -12.59
CA ASP A 413 -165.78 -149.70 -13.24
C ASP A 413 -167.24 -149.43 -13.72
N ASP A 414 -167.46 -149.72 -15.02
CA ASP A 414 -168.41 -150.69 -15.61
C ASP A 414 -169.83 -150.91 -15.05
N GLN A 415 -170.82 -151.05 -15.98
CA GLN A 415 -171.30 -152.42 -16.31
C GLN A 415 -172.14 -152.59 -17.60
N LEU A 416 -171.81 -153.68 -18.31
CA LEU A 416 -172.67 -154.65 -19.02
C LEU A 416 -173.63 -154.24 -20.17
N THR A 417 -173.18 -154.63 -21.39
CA THR A 417 -173.88 -155.52 -22.36
C THR A 417 -175.06 -155.09 -23.26
N GLN A 418 -174.82 -155.40 -24.55
CA GLN A 418 -175.70 -156.06 -25.53
C GLN A 418 -176.66 -155.25 -26.44
N TYR A 419 -176.23 -155.19 -27.70
CA TYR A 419 -177.04 -155.38 -28.91
C TYR A 419 -178.27 -154.49 -29.14
N LYS A 420 -178.01 -153.21 -29.46
CA LYS A 420 -178.76 -152.49 -30.53
C LYS A 420 -177.95 -151.46 -31.33
N ASN A 421 -176.69 -151.81 -31.60
CA ASN A 421 -175.91 -151.63 -32.83
C ASN A 421 -176.16 -150.45 -33.82
N GLN A 422 -175.04 -149.97 -34.37
CA GLN A 422 -174.85 -149.53 -35.77
C GLN A 422 -175.33 -148.15 -36.25
N ILE A 423 -176.06 -147.33 -35.45
CA ILE A 423 -176.61 -146.06 -36.00
C ILE A 423 -175.79 -144.78 -35.70
N ARG A 424 -175.09 -144.63 -34.56
CA ARG A 424 -174.50 -143.32 -34.15
C ARG A 424 -172.97 -143.18 -34.24
N ASN A 425 -172.25 -144.14 -34.83
CA ASN A 425 -170.79 -144.13 -34.91
C ASN A 425 -170.18 -142.95 -35.71
N PHE A 426 -170.97 -142.26 -36.54
CA PHE A 426 -170.50 -141.14 -37.37
C PHE A 426 -170.63 -139.74 -36.72
N GLU A 427 -171.25 -139.61 -35.54
CA GLU A 427 -171.37 -138.30 -34.87
C GLU A 427 -170.18 -137.96 -33.97
N ILE A 428 -169.45 -138.96 -33.46
CA ILE A 428 -168.38 -138.77 -32.47
C ILE A 428 -167.08 -138.25 -33.11
N GLU A 429 -166.79 -138.61 -34.36
CA GLU A 429 -165.56 -138.17 -35.07
C GLU A 429 -165.52 -136.64 -35.26
N ILE A 430 -166.68 -136.00 -35.43
CA ILE A 430 -166.80 -134.53 -35.56
C ILE A 430 -166.43 -133.81 -34.25
N GLN A 431 -166.61 -134.45 -33.09
CA GLN A 431 -166.30 -133.86 -31.79
C GLN A 431 -164.79 -133.85 -31.50
N ASN A 432 -164.05 -134.86 -31.95
CA ASN A 432 -162.61 -134.98 -31.69
C ASN A 432 -161.80 -133.83 -32.30
N PHE A 433 -162.09 -133.46 -33.56
CA PHE A 433 -161.39 -132.37 -34.25
C PHE A 433 -161.55 -130.99 -33.59
N ARG A 434 -162.58 -130.77 -32.75
CA ARG A 434 -162.72 -129.53 -31.98
C ARG A 434 -161.72 -129.44 -30.82
N SER A 435 -161.31 -130.56 -30.22
CA SER A 435 -160.38 -130.55 -29.08
C SER A 435 -158.93 -130.27 -29.50
N GLU A 436 -158.50 -130.73 -30.68
CA GLU A 436 -157.13 -130.52 -31.15
C GLU A 436 -156.84 -129.05 -31.51
N ALA A 437 -157.85 -128.33 -32.01
CA ALA A 437 -157.77 -126.90 -32.30
C ALA A 437 -157.59 -126.03 -31.04
N GLU A 438 -158.02 -126.52 -29.87
CA GLU A 438 -157.89 -125.80 -28.60
C GLU A 438 -156.49 -125.96 -27.99
N LYS A 439 -155.87 -127.15 -28.13
CA LYS A 439 -154.48 -127.41 -27.72
C LYS A 439 -153.49 -126.47 -28.40
N GLN A 440 -153.60 -126.28 -29.72
CA GLN A 440 -152.67 -125.44 -30.47
C GLN A 440 -152.70 -123.96 -30.04
N ARG A 441 -153.84 -123.46 -29.53
CA ARG A 441 -153.93 -122.09 -29.01
C ARG A 441 -153.13 -121.86 -27.72
N LYS A 442 -152.98 -122.88 -26.86
CA LYS A 442 -152.14 -122.75 -25.64
C LYS A 442 -150.66 -122.62 -25.95
N ILE A 443 -150.15 -123.40 -26.92
CA ILE A 443 -148.72 -123.44 -27.26
C ILE A 443 -148.21 -122.07 -27.75
N VAL A 444 -149.03 -121.29 -28.45
CA VAL A 444 -148.67 -119.94 -28.93
C VAL A 444 -148.43 -118.97 -27.77
N PHE A 445 -149.29 -118.99 -26.74
CA PHE A 445 -149.25 -118.06 -25.62
C PHE A 445 -147.97 -118.20 -24.77
N ASP A 446 -147.52 -119.42 -24.50
CA ASP A 446 -146.31 -119.65 -23.69
C ASP A 446 -145.03 -119.21 -24.43
N LEU A 447 -145.01 -119.26 -25.76
CA LEU A 447 -143.89 -118.77 -26.58
C LEU A 447 -143.81 -117.23 -26.60
N GLU A 448 -144.95 -116.54 -26.65
CA GLU A 448 -144.98 -115.06 -26.55
C GLU A 448 -144.44 -114.59 -25.19
N LYS A 449 -144.79 -115.30 -24.11
CA LYS A 449 -144.31 -115.02 -22.75
C LYS A 449 -142.80 -115.19 -22.58
N GLN A 450 -142.18 -116.17 -23.26
CA GLN A 450 -140.71 -116.33 -23.26
C GLN A 450 -139.98 -115.20 -24.01
N LYS A 451 -140.58 -114.68 -25.09
CA LYS A 451 -140.00 -113.58 -25.86
C LYS A 451 -139.89 -112.29 -25.02
N GLU A 452 -140.89 -112.03 -24.18
CA GLU A 452 -140.90 -110.82 -23.34
C GLU A 452 -139.85 -110.86 -22.23
N THR A 453 -139.64 -112.01 -21.57
CA THR A 453 -138.66 -112.14 -20.48
C THR A 453 -137.22 -111.98 -20.96
N GLN A 454 -136.87 -112.52 -22.14
CA GLN A 454 -135.52 -112.32 -22.70
C GLN A 454 -135.23 -110.86 -23.06
N GLY A 455 -136.23 -110.08 -23.49
CA GLY A 455 -136.07 -108.65 -23.77
C GLY A 455 -135.64 -107.82 -22.56
N ARG A 456 -136.14 -108.19 -21.36
CA ARG A 456 -135.79 -107.53 -20.09
C ARG A 456 -134.33 -107.85 -19.68
N ASN A 457 -133.92 -109.11 -19.81
CA ASN A 457 -132.55 -109.52 -19.47
C ASN A 457 -131.48 -108.81 -20.33
N VAL A 458 -131.74 -108.62 -21.63
CA VAL A 458 -130.82 -107.93 -22.56
C VAL A 458 -130.65 -106.44 -22.23
N THR A 459 -131.68 -105.79 -21.68
CA THR A 459 -131.63 -104.37 -21.31
C THR A 459 -130.88 -104.14 -19.99
N GLU A 460 -131.05 -105.03 -19.00
CA GLU A 460 -130.33 -104.97 -17.72
C GLU A 460 -128.80 -105.13 -17.89
N VAL A 461 -128.36 -106.09 -18.72
CA VAL A 461 -126.92 -106.32 -18.99
C VAL A 461 -126.27 -105.10 -19.64
N LYS A 462 -126.98 -104.39 -20.54
CA LYS A 462 -126.47 -103.16 -21.16
C LYS A 462 -126.27 -102.01 -20.17
N GLN A 463 -127.12 -101.88 -19.15
CA GLN A 463 -126.91 -100.86 -18.10
C GLN A 463 -125.64 -101.14 -17.29
N LYS A 464 -125.42 -102.40 -16.87
CA LYS A 464 -124.24 -102.82 -16.10
C LYS A 464 -122.93 -102.58 -16.86
N LEU A 465 -122.90 -102.85 -18.17
CA LEU A 465 -121.75 -102.55 -19.03
C LEU A 465 -121.42 -101.05 -19.09
N ASN A 466 -122.44 -100.19 -19.20
CA ASN A 466 -122.26 -98.74 -19.26
C ASN A 466 -121.73 -98.16 -17.93
N GLN A 467 -122.19 -98.66 -16.79
CA GLN A 467 -121.67 -98.24 -15.47
C GLN A 467 -120.19 -98.59 -15.31
N ALA A 468 -119.79 -99.83 -15.63
CA ALA A 468 -118.39 -100.24 -15.59
C ALA A 468 -117.48 -99.38 -16.50
N SER A 469 -117.97 -99.00 -17.69
CA SER A 469 -117.24 -98.10 -18.60
C SER A 469 -117.08 -96.68 -18.05
N GLN A 470 -118.02 -96.18 -17.24
CA GLN A 470 -117.89 -94.90 -16.56
C GLN A 470 -116.88 -94.95 -15.40
N GLU A 471 -116.88 -96.03 -14.60
CA GLU A 471 -115.91 -96.20 -13.51
C GLU A 471 -114.45 -96.26 -14.03
N VAL A 472 -114.20 -96.97 -15.13
CA VAL A 472 -112.86 -97.01 -15.76
C VAL A 472 -112.38 -95.60 -16.12
N LYS A 473 -113.20 -94.79 -16.78
CA LYS A 473 -112.86 -93.40 -17.15
C LYS A 473 -112.57 -92.51 -15.94
N MET A 474 -113.31 -92.70 -14.84
CA MET A 474 -113.04 -92.00 -13.58
C MET A 474 -111.70 -92.42 -12.96
N LYS A 475 -111.30 -93.70 -13.06
CA LYS A 475 -109.98 -94.17 -12.62
C LYS A 475 -108.85 -93.61 -13.49
N GLU A 476 -109.03 -93.57 -14.82
CA GLU A 476 -108.05 -93.01 -15.77
C GLU A 476 -107.76 -91.52 -15.48
N LEU A 477 -108.80 -90.72 -15.19
CA LEU A 477 -108.64 -89.31 -14.79
C LEU A 477 -107.81 -89.17 -13.50
N ILE A 478 -108.09 -89.98 -12.48
CA ILE A 478 -107.34 -89.95 -11.20
C ILE A 478 -105.87 -90.33 -11.41
N VAL A 479 -105.57 -91.29 -12.29
CA VAL A 479 -104.20 -91.66 -12.64
C VAL A 479 -103.46 -90.50 -13.33
N SER A 480 -104.13 -89.78 -14.24
CA SER A 480 -103.56 -88.61 -14.91
C SER A 480 -103.21 -87.48 -13.93
N ASP A 481 -104.10 -87.15 -13.00
CA ASP A 481 -103.86 -86.14 -11.95
C ASP A 481 -102.70 -86.52 -11.02
N LEU A 482 -102.56 -87.80 -10.67
CA LEU A 482 -101.44 -88.27 -9.85
C LEU A 482 -100.10 -88.23 -10.62
N GLN A 483 -100.08 -88.62 -11.90
CA GLN A 483 -98.88 -88.49 -12.74
C GLN A 483 -98.46 -87.02 -12.91
N LYS A 484 -99.41 -86.09 -12.99
CA LYS A 484 -99.12 -84.66 -13.04
C LYS A 484 -98.50 -84.17 -11.72
N LYS A 485 -99.08 -84.53 -10.58
CA LYS A 485 -98.55 -84.16 -9.24
C LYS A 485 -97.12 -84.68 -8.99
N ILE A 486 -96.75 -85.83 -9.57
CA ILE A 486 -95.38 -86.36 -9.51
C ILE A 486 -94.42 -85.46 -10.30
N LYS A 487 -94.76 -85.09 -11.55
CA LYS A 487 -93.95 -84.16 -12.35
C LYS A 487 -93.80 -82.79 -11.66
N ASP A 488 -94.90 -82.24 -11.15
CA ASP A 488 -94.92 -80.98 -10.39
C ASP A 488 -94.04 -81.02 -9.12
N ALA A 489 -93.69 -82.21 -8.61
CA ALA A 489 -92.79 -82.41 -7.49
C ALA A 489 -91.33 -82.62 -7.94
N ASP A 490 -91.09 -83.41 -8.98
CA ASP A 490 -89.75 -83.61 -9.59
C ASP A 490 -89.15 -82.29 -10.10
N GLU A 491 -89.97 -81.43 -10.71
CA GLU A 491 -89.54 -80.11 -11.18
C GLU A 491 -89.17 -79.18 -10.01
N LYS A 492 -89.89 -79.24 -8.88
CA LYS A 492 -89.55 -78.49 -7.66
C LYS A 492 -88.27 -79.00 -7.02
N MET A 493 -88.05 -80.32 -6.97
CA MET A 493 -86.82 -80.91 -6.43
C MET A 493 -85.61 -80.49 -7.26
N LYS A 494 -85.71 -80.58 -8.60
CA LYS A 494 -84.65 -80.12 -9.52
C LYS A 494 -84.35 -78.64 -9.32
N LYS A 495 -85.37 -77.78 -9.22
CA LYS A 495 -85.16 -76.35 -8.98
C LYS A 495 -84.43 -76.10 -7.66
N GLN A 496 -84.86 -76.73 -6.56
CA GLN A 496 -84.18 -76.59 -5.27
C GLN A 496 -82.72 -77.07 -5.28
N GLN A 497 -82.41 -78.11 -6.07
CA GLN A 497 -81.03 -78.54 -6.27
C GLN A 497 -80.21 -77.47 -7.02
N THR A 498 -80.74 -76.91 -8.11
CA THR A 498 -80.07 -75.81 -8.85
C THR A 498 -79.86 -74.57 -7.98
N ASP A 499 -80.89 -74.17 -7.20
CA ASP A 499 -80.81 -73.03 -6.28
C ASP A 499 -79.73 -73.26 -5.19
N PHE A 500 -79.59 -74.48 -4.66
CA PHE A 500 -78.54 -74.85 -3.69
C PHE A 500 -77.13 -74.88 -4.31
N GLU A 501 -77.00 -75.41 -5.53
CA GLU A 501 -75.72 -75.43 -6.26
C GLU A 501 -75.25 -74.02 -6.61
N ALA A 502 -76.17 -73.12 -6.98
CA ALA A 502 -75.91 -71.70 -7.20
C ALA A 502 -75.38 -71.03 -5.92
N VAL A 503 -76.11 -71.10 -4.80
CA VAL A 503 -75.69 -70.50 -3.51
C VAL A 503 -74.35 -71.07 -3.02
N ARG A 504 -74.11 -72.37 -3.24
CA ARG A 504 -72.81 -73.00 -2.92
C ARG A 504 -71.68 -72.44 -3.79
N SER A 505 -71.93 -72.15 -5.07
CA SER A 505 -70.95 -71.53 -5.96
C SER A 505 -70.68 -70.06 -5.57
N GLU A 506 -71.72 -69.27 -5.29
CA GLU A 506 -71.61 -67.88 -4.85
C GLU A 506 -70.79 -67.77 -3.56
N ARG A 507 -71.11 -68.59 -2.55
CA ARG A 507 -70.35 -68.67 -1.30
C ARG A 507 -68.87 -68.96 -1.55
N ASN A 508 -68.55 -69.91 -2.42
CA ASN A 508 -67.16 -70.24 -2.74
C ASN A 508 -66.45 -69.06 -3.43
N THR A 509 -67.13 -68.36 -4.34
CA THR A 509 -66.61 -67.15 -5.00
C THR A 509 -66.38 -66.02 -3.99
N PHE A 510 -67.32 -65.74 -3.08
CA PHE A 510 -67.12 -64.74 -2.03
C PHE A 510 -65.99 -65.12 -1.06
N SER A 511 -65.83 -66.40 -0.71
CA SER A 511 -64.67 -66.85 0.08
C SER A 511 -63.34 -66.65 -0.67
N LYS A 512 -63.30 -66.88 -1.99
CA LYS A 512 -62.10 -66.63 -2.81
C LYS A 512 -61.78 -65.13 -2.88
N ASN A 513 -62.77 -64.30 -3.22
CA ASN A 513 -62.61 -62.84 -3.30
C ASN A 513 -62.21 -62.23 -1.94
N LEU A 514 -62.66 -62.81 -0.81
CA LEU A 514 -62.24 -62.39 0.53
C LEU A 514 -60.75 -62.66 0.79
N VAL A 515 -60.24 -63.81 0.36
CA VAL A 515 -58.81 -64.14 0.48
C VAL A 515 -57.97 -63.25 -0.44
N GLU A 516 -58.39 -63.07 -1.70
CA GLU A 516 -57.70 -62.20 -2.66
C GLU A 516 -57.62 -60.75 -2.14
N ALA A 517 -58.70 -60.21 -1.57
CA ALA A 517 -58.69 -58.90 -0.93
C ALA A 517 -57.81 -58.84 0.36
N GLN A 518 -57.69 -59.94 1.11
CA GLN A 518 -56.79 -60.01 2.28
C GLN A 518 -55.31 -60.05 1.87
N ASP A 519 -54.99 -60.73 0.76
CA ASP A 519 -53.65 -60.76 0.18
C ASP A 519 -53.29 -59.38 -0.41
N GLU A 520 -54.20 -58.73 -1.15
CA GLU A 520 -54.04 -57.35 -1.63
C GLU A 520 -53.80 -56.35 -0.47
N ILE A 521 -54.58 -56.43 0.60
CA ILE A 521 -54.37 -55.59 1.81
C ILE A 521 -53.00 -55.87 2.44
N SER A 522 -52.52 -57.11 2.40
CA SER A 522 -51.21 -57.51 2.94
C SER A 522 -50.05 -57.02 2.07
N GLU A 523 -50.19 -57.10 0.75
CA GLU A 523 -49.28 -56.53 -0.25
C GLU A 523 -49.21 -55.00 -0.11
N LEU A 524 -50.35 -54.30 -0.05
CA LEU A 524 -50.40 -52.84 0.15
C LEU A 524 -49.77 -52.43 1.50
N ARG A 525 -49.97 -53.21 2.57
CA ARG A 525 -49.27 -53.02 3.87
C ARG A 525 -47.78 -53.30 3.78
N ARG A 526 -47.30 -54.13 2.84
CA ARG A 526 -45.87 -54.34 2.55
C ARG A 526 -45.30 -53.14 1.79
N GLN A 527 -45.96 -52.74 0.70
CA GLN A 527 -45.60 -51.58 -0.12
C GLN A 527 -45.56 -50.29 0.71
N PHE A 528 -46.54 -50.05 1.58
CA PHE A 528 -46.56 -48.87 2.47
C PHE A 528 -45.37 -48.84 3.44
N ARG A 529 -44.94 -49.98 3.97
CA ARG A 529 -43.74 -50.06 4.84
C ARG A 529 -42.45 -49.81 4.05
N VAL A 530 -42.32 -50.37 2.84
CA VAL A 530 -41.19 -50.08 1.94
C VAL A 530 -41.16 -48.59 1.58
N MET A 531 -42.31 -48.00 1.23
CA MET A 531 -42.43 -46.57 0.95
C MET A 531 -42.09 -45.71 2.16
N GLY A 532 -42.45 -46.14 3.38
CA GLY A 532 -42.02 -45.49 4.63
C GLY A 532 -40.50 -45.46 4.78
N HIS A 533 -39.83 -46.60 4.57
CA HIS A 533 -38.36 -46.67 4.60
C HIS A 533 -37.71 -45.80 3.50
N VAL A 534 -38.27 -45.76 2.29
CA VAL A 534 -37.80 -44.87 1.21
C VAL A 534 -37.99 -43.40 1.57
N VAL A 535 -39.13 -43.03 2.17
CA VAL A 535 -39.40 -41.66 2.66
C VAL A 535 -38.42 -41.27 3.77
N ASP A 536 -38.08 -42.17 4.69
CA ASP A 536 -37.13 -41.89 5.77
C ASP A 536 -35.67 -41.85 5.28
N GLN A 537 -35.30 -42.67 4.30
CA GLN A 537 -34.02 -42.54 3.60
C GLN A 537 -33.92 -41.20 2.86
N LEU A 538 -34.96 -40.81 2.11
CA LEU A 538 -34.99 -39.52 1.41
C LEU A 538 -34.92 -38.33 2.38
N LYS A 539 -35.53 -38.41 3.56
CA LYS A 539 -35.34 -37.40 4.63
C LYS A 539 -33.87 -37.32 5.08
N GLN A 540 -33.21 -38.46 5.29
CA GLN A 540 -31.78 -38.49 5.66
C GLN A 540 -30.88 -37.96 4.56
N GLU A 541 -31.18 -38.26 3.29
CA GLU A 541 -30.45 -37.69 2.14
C GLU A 541 -30.67 -36.19 1.96
N ILE A 542 -31.89 -35.70 2.21
CA ILE A 542 -32.20 -34.26 2.22
C ILE A 542 -31.44 -33.58 3.37
N GLN A 543 -31.55 -34.09 4.60
CA GLN A 543 -30.89 -33.47 5.75
C GLN A 543 -29.35 -33.48 5.62
N SER A 544 -28.77 -34.59 5.13
CA SER A 544 -27.34 -34.65 4.80
C SER A 544 -26.95 -33.62 3.73
N LYS A 545 -27.78 -33.38 2.72
CA LYS A 545 -27.54 -32.34 1.71
C LYS A 545 -27.70 -30.93 2.26
N ASP A 546 -28.67 -30.68 3.14
CA ASP A 546 -28.86 -29.39 3.81
C ASP A 546 -27.68 -29.07 4.74
N ASP A 547 -27.21 -30.03 5.54
CA ASP A 547 -26.02 -29.89 6.39
C ASP A 547 -24.78 -29.56 5.54
N ASN A 548 -24.56 -30.28 4.43
CA ASN A 548 -23.49 -29.97 3.47
C ASN A 548 -23.66 -28.59 2.82
N LEU A 549 -24.88 -28.15 2.54
CA LEU A 549 -25.18 -26.82 1.97
C LEU A 549 -24.83 -25.70 2.95
N VAL A 550 -25.17 -25.87 4.23
CA VAL A 550 -24.78 -24.96 5.32
C VAL A 550 -23.26 -24.89 5.43
N ASP A 551 -22.58 -26.05 5.40
CA ASP A 551 -21.13 -26.13 5.54
C ASP A 551 -20.38 -25.50 4.36
N VAL A 552 -20.88 -25.67 3.12
CA VAL A 552 -20.37 -24.98 1.92
C VAL A 552 -20.64 -23.48 1.99
N HIS A 553 -21.84 -23.04 2.41
CA HIS A 553 -22.17 -21.63 2.54
C HIS A 553 -21.33 -20.93 3.64
N LEU A 554 -21.03 -21.62 4.74
CA LEU A 554 -20.11 -21.13 5.77
C LEU A 554 -18.68 -20.97 5.23
N LYS A 555 -18.17 -21.96 4.48
CA LYS A 555 -16.84 -21.88 3.83
C LYS A 555 -16.79 -20.75 2.79
N GLN A 556 -17.80 -20.63 1.93
CA GLN A 556 -17.94 -19.53 0.98
C GLN A 556 -17.90 -18.17 1.69
N LYS A 557 -18.64 -18.02 2.80
CA LYS A 557 -18.68 -16.78 3.59
C LYS A 557 -17.36 -16.46 4.30
N GLN A 558 -16.58 -17.47 4.68
CA GLN A 558 -15.22 -17.30 5.20
C GLN A 558 -14.25 -16.86 4.08
N SER A 559 -14.23 -17.56 2.95
CA SER A 559 -13.38 -17.19 1.81
C SER A 559 -13.74 -15.83 1.23
N GLN A 560 -15.02 -15.43 1.22
CA GLN A 560 -15.45 -14.11 0.78
C GLN A 560 -14.94 -13.01 1.71
N LYS A 561 -15.01 -13.20 3.04
CA LYS A 561 -14.36 -12.29 4.00
C LYS A 561 -12.85 -12.17 3.78
N GLN A 562 -12.15 -13.30 3.60
CA GLN A 562 -10.71 -13.29 3.33
C GLN A 562 -10.38 -12.54 2.03
N ASN A 563 -11.24 -12.66 1.01
CA ASN A 563 -11.09 -11.91 -0.24
C ASN A 563 -11.36 -10.41 -0.06
N ASP A 564 -12.37 -10.03 0.73
CA ASP A 564 -12.64 -8.62 1.09
C ASP A 564 -11.49 -8.01 1.93
N GLU A 565 -10.92 -8.78 2.85
CA GLU A 565 -9.75 -8.41 3.67
C GLU A 565 -8.50 -8.23 2.79
N LEU A 566 -8.19 -9.20 1.91
CA LEU A 566 -7.10 -9.11 0.94
C LEU A 566 -7.29 -7.95 -0.06
N MET A 567 -8.51 -7.68 -0.52
CA MET A 567 -8.81 -6.53 -1.37
C MET A 567 -8.53 -5.20 -0.65
N GLN A 568 -8.87 -5.09 0.64
CA GLN A 568 -8.53 -3.91 1.44
C GLN A 568 -7.02 -3.76 1.66
N GLU A 569 -6.28 -4.85 1.89
CA GLU A 569 -4.81 -4.79 1.96
C GLU A 569 -4.19 -4.38 0.62
N LEU A 570 -4.65 -4.97 -0.47
CA LEU A 570 -4.16 -4.69 -1.83
C LEU A 570 -4.38 -3.22 -2.20
N GLU A 571 -5.52 -2.61 -1.86
CA GLU A 571 -5.75 -1.18 -2.10
C GLU A 571 -4.93 -0.29 -1.15
N LYS A 572 -4.69 -0.68 0.12
CA LYS A 572 -3.73 -0.01 1.01
C LYS A 572 -2.30 -0.05 0.46
N TYR A 573 -1.88 -1.16 -0.14
CA TYR A 573 -0.56 -1.27 -0.79
C TYR A 573 -0.49 -0.44 -2.08
N LYS A 574 -1.53 -0.44 -2.93
CA LYS A 574 -1.61 0.47 -4.09
C LYS A 574 -1.53 1.94 -3.66
N GLN A 575 -2.22 2.33 -2.59
CA GLN A 575 -2.15 3.70 -2.07
C GLN A 575 -0.72 4.08 -1.66
N LYS A 576 -0.05 3.24 -0.85
CA LYS A 576 1.36 3.43 -0.49
C LYS A 576 2.30 3.52 -1.70
N ILE A 577 2.01 2.77 -2.77
CA ILE A 577 2.76 2.84 -4.04
C ILE A 577 2.51 4.17 -4.76
N ARG A 578 1.26 4.68 -4.81
CA ARG A 578 0.95 6.02 -5.36
C ARG A 578 1.67 7.13 -4.57
N GLU A 579 1.60 7.09 -3.25
CA GLU A 579 2.26 8.04 -2.34
C GLU A 579 3.78 8.03 -2.54
N SER A 580 4.39 6.84 -2.59
CA SER A 580 5.82 6.66 -2.87
C SER A 580 6.24 7.16 -4.27
N LEU A 581 5.39 6.98 -5.29
CA LEU A 581 5.64 7.49 -6.64
C LEU A 581 5.56 9.02 -6.71
N ILE A 582 4.62 9.65 -5.99
CA ILE A 582 4.52 11.11 -5.86
C ILE A 582 5.78 11.65 -5.19
N SER A 583 6.15 11.12 -4.03
CA SER A 583 7.37 11.53 -3.31
C SER A 583 8.65 11.33 -4.13
N GLN A 584 8.76 10.23 -4.89
CA GLN A 584 9.89 10.03 -5.80
C GLN A 584 9.89 11.05 -6.97
N GLN A 585 8.73 11.51 -7.43
CA GLN A 585 8.62 12.53 -8.46
C GLN A 585 8.98 13.93 -7.92
N GLU A 586 8.55 14.26 -6.70
CA GLU A 586 8.94 15.47 -5.98
C GLU A 586 10.46 15.53 -5.79
N ALA A 587 11.06 14.46 -5.26
CA ALA A 587 12.51 14.34 -5.11
C ALA A 587 13.26 14.50 -6.45
N LYS A 588 12.73 13.96 -7.56
CA LYS A 588 13.32 14.17 -8.91
C LYS A 588 13.25 15.64 -9.35
N THR A 589 12.16 16.35 -9.06
CA THR A 589 12.05 17.78 -9.38
C THR A 589 12.96 18.64 -8.50
N GLU A 590 13.13 18.29 -7.22
CA GLU A 590 14.09 18.96 -6.34
C GLU A 590 15.54 18.72 -6.77
N ILE A 591 15.90 17.48 -7.11
CA ILE A 591 17.22 17.15 -7.70
C ILE A 591 17.45 17.95 -9.00
N ALA A 592 16.44 18.12 -9.86
CA ALA A 592 16.56 18.95 -11.06
C ALA A 592 16.79 20.44 -10.73
N ASN A 593 16.10 20.97 -9.73
CA ASN A 593 16.26 22.35 -9.25
C ASN A 593 17.65 22.57 -8.64
N LEU A 594 18.12 21.66 -7.79
CA LEU A 594 19.47 21.69 -7.20
C LEU A 594 20.56 21.62 -8.27
N ASN A 595 20.41 20.76 -9.28
CA ASN A 595 21.33 20.70 -10.42
C ASN A 595 21.36 22.00 -11.24
N ASN A 596 20.22 22.69 -11.39
CA ASN A 596 20.18 24.00 -12.04
C ASN A 596 20.85 25.08 -11.19
N MET A 597 20.66 25.07 -9.86
CA MET A 597 21.34 25.99 -8.94
C MET A 597 22.86 25.77 -8.90
N LEU A 598 23.32 24.51 -8.94
CA LEU A 598 24.74 24.18 -9.05
C LEU A 598 25.33 24.72 -10.36
N ARG A 599 24.67 24.51 -11.50
CA ARG A 599 25.10 25.07 -12.81
C ARG A 599 25.17 26.59 -12.84
N ILE A 600 24.26 27.28 -12.15
CA ILE A 600 24.31 28.74 -12.00
C ILE A 600 25.51 29.14 -11.13
N ASN A 601 25.73 28.46 -10.00
CA ASN A 601 26.87 28.75 -9.14
C ASN A 601 28.21 28.48 -9.84
N ASP A 602 28.35 27.39 -10.58
CA ASP A 602 29.53 27.07 -11.39
C ASP A 602 29.83 28.18 -12.42
N ALA A 603 28.80 28.73 -13.06
CA ALA A 603 28.94 29.85 -14.00
C ALA A 603 29.35 31.14 -13.29
N GLU A 604 28.76 31.47 -12.14
CA GLU A 604 29.15 32.61 -11.30
C GLU A 604 30.59 32.48 -10.79
N GLN A 605 31.01 31.28 -10.37
CA GLN A 605 32.38 30.98 -9.95
C GLN A 605 33.36 31.11 -11.12
N GLN A 606 33.00 30.70 -12.34
CA GLN A 606 33.84 30.89 -13.52
C GLN A 606 34.03 32.38 -13.86
N LEU A 607 32.95 33.18 -13.80
CA LEU A 607 33.01 34.63 -13.99
C LEU A 607 33.85 35.31 -12.90
N LEU A 608 33.61 34.99 -11.63
CA LEU A 608 34.38 35.52 -10.49
C LEU A 608 35.87 35.18 -10.58
N ASN A 609 36.22 33.96 -11.04
CA ASN A 609 37.61 33.58 -11.27
C ASN A 609 38.23 34.28 -12.50
N ALA A 610 37.45 34.63 -13.52
CA ALA A 610 37.91 35.44 -14.65
C ALA A 610 38.21 36.90 -14.23
N ASP A 611 37.31 37.54 -13.49
CA ASP A 611 37.53 38.90 -12.96
C ASP A 611 38.66 38.93 -11.90
N LYS A 612 38.80 37.87 -11.08
CA LYS A 612 39.96 37.71 -10.19
C LYS A 612 41.28 37.66 -10.96
N LYS A 613 41.35 36.88 -12.06
CA LYS A 613 42.54 36.85 -12.94
C LYS A 613 42.83 38.21 -13.56
N LYS A 614 41.80 38.91 -14.07
CA LYS A 614 41.90 40.27 -14.62
C LYS A 614 42.39 41.29 -13.59
N THR A 615 41.92 41.20 -12.35
CA THR A 615 42.35 42.06 -11.23
C THR A 615 43.81 41.79 -10.83
N ILE A 616 44.24 40.53 -10.84
CA ILE A 616 45.65 40.15 -10.62
C ILE A 616 46.53 40.73 -11.74
N LEU A 617 46.14 40.59 -13.02
CA LEU A 617 46.87 41.19 -14.14
C LEU A 617 46.95 42.72 -14.04
N GLN A 618 45.87 43.39 -13.64
CA GLN A 618 45.88 44.85 -13.39
C GLN A 618 46.81 45.23 -12.23
N ARG A 619 46.78 44.50 -11.10
CA ARG A 619 47.71 44.67 -9.98
C ARG A 619 49.16 44.53 -10.45
N ASP A 620 49.45 43.52 -11.27
CA ASP A 620 50.82 43.21 -11.69
C ASP A 620 51.34 44.21 -12.72
N VAL A 621 50.49 44.73 -13.60
CA VAL A 621 50.81 45.87 -14.47
C VAL A 621 51.10 47.13 -13.63
N LEU A 622 50.27 47.43 -12.64
CA LEU A 622 50.47 48.59 -11.75
C LEU A 622 51.73 48.44 -10.88
N ALA A 623 52.03 47.25 -10.38
CA ALA A 623 53.25 46.97 -9.63
C ALA A 623 54.50 47.18 -10.51
N ASN A 624 54.49 46.68 -11.74
CA ASN A 624 55.58 46.90 -12.70
C ASN A 624 55.74 48.38 -13.10
N GLN A 625 54.64 49.15 -13.18
CA GLN A 625 54.70 50.60 -13.39
C GLN A 625 55.28 51.34 -12.17
N LEU A 626 54.91 50.92 -10.95
CA LEU A 626 55.40 51.49 -9.70
C LEU A 626 56.91 51.25 -9.52
N ILE A 627 57.38 50.02 -9.80
CA ILE A 627 58.81 49.69 -9.80
C ILE A 627 59.56 50.60 -10.77
N LYS A 628 59.15 50.66 -12.04
CA LYS A 628 59.78 51.54 -13.05
C LYS A 628 59.80 53.02 -12.62
N ARG A 629 58.72 53.52 -12.00
CA ARG A 629 58.64 54.88 -11.47
C ARG A 629 59.55 55.12 -10.26
N ASN A 630 59.77 54.10 -9.44
CA ASN A 630 60.72 54.15 -8.34
C ASN A 630 62.18 54.14 -8.85
N ASP A 631 62.46 53.37 -9.89
CA ASP A 631 63.78 53.33 -10.56
C ASP A 631 64.08 54.66 -11.27
N GLU A 632 63.11 55.21 -12.02
CA GLU A 632 63.16 56.56 -12.59
C GLU A 632 63.44 57.61 -11.51
N LEU A 633 62.73 57.56 -10.37
CA LEU A 633 62.89 58.48 -9.24
C LEU A 633 64.27 58.36 -8.59
N THR A 634 64.78 57.14 -8.40
CA THR A 634 66.11 56.87 -7.85
C THR A 634 67.20 57.44 -8.77
N LEU A 635 67.11 57.17 -10.08
CA LEU A 635 68.01 57.72 -11.09
C LEU A 635 67.98 59.27 -11.12
N MET A 636 66.83 59.89 -10.90
CA MET A 636 66.72 61.35 -10.81
C MET A 636 67.33 61.91 -9.51
N GLN A 637 67.21 61.20 -8.38
CA GLN A 637 67.89 61.58 -7.13
C GLN A 637 69.42 61.51 -7.27
N GLU A 638 69.94 60.47 -7.93
CA GLU A 638 71.38 60.35 -8.22
C GLU A 638 71.87 61.46 -9.13
N LYS A 639 71.15 61.76 -10.22
CA LYS A 639 71.45 62.90 -11.11
C LYS A 639 71.45 64.23 -10.34
N LEU A 640 70.45 64.46 -9.49
CA LEU A 640 70.37 65.67 -8.65
C LEU A 640 71.57 65.77 -7.70
N LYS A 641 71.97 64.67 -7.06
CA LYS A 641 73.17 64.58 -6.18
C LYS A 641 74.46 64.87 -6.96
N ILE A 642 74.59 64.37 -8.19
CA ILE A 642 75.73 64.67 -9.08
C ILE A 642 75.74 66.15 -9.46
N TYR A 643 74.60 66.72 -9.86
CA TYR A 643 74.51 68.15 -10.18
C TYR A 643 74.76 69.05 -8.96
N GLN A 644 74.24 68.70 -7.78
CA GLN A 644 74.45 69.46 -6.54
C GLN A 644 75.93 69.47 -6.13
N THR A 645 76.61 68.31 -6.15
CA THR A 645 78.04 68.23 -5.85
C THR A 645 78.92 68.87 -6.93
N THR A 646 78.45 68.93 -8.18
CA THR A 646 79.12 69.67 -9.27
C THR A 646 78.95 71.18 -9.12
N LEU A 647 77.75 71.64 -8.78
CA LEU A 647 77.44 73.04 -8.49
C LEU A 647 78.27 73.55 -7.31
N GLN A 648 78.30 72.82 -6.19
CA GLN A 648 79.11 73.18 -5.01
C GLN A 648 80.61 73.28 -5.33
N LYS A 649 81.14 72.43 -6.22
CA LYS A 649 82.53 72.54 -6.71
C LYS A 649 82.72 73.81 -7.55
N GLY A 650 81.77 74.11 -8.45
CA GLY A 650 81.78 75.32 -9.28
C GLY A 650 81.66 76.61 -8.46
N GLU A 651 80.75 76.66 -7.49
CA GLU A 651 80.59 77.76 -6.53
C GLU A 651 81.89 78.02 -5.75
N LYS A 652 82.54 76.95 -5.26
CA LYS A 652 83.83 77.07 -4.56
C LYS A 652 84.94 77.58 -5.49
N GLN A 653 85.04 77.09 -6.72
CA GLN A 653 86.00 77.56 -7.72
C GLN A 653 85.75 79.03 -8.10
N TYR A 654 84.49 79.42 -8.26
CA TYR A 654 84.09 80.80 -8.54
C TYR A 654 84.38 81.74 -7.37
N GLY A 655 84.15 81.28 -6.13
CA GLY A 655 84.53 81.98 -4.90
C GLY A 655 86.04 82.24 -4.84
N ASN A 656 86.86 81.20 -5.01
CA ASN A 656 88.31 81.32 -5.11
C ASN A 656 88.73 82.35 -6.18
N ARG A 657 88.12 82.30 -7.37
CA ARG A 657 88.44 83.23 -8.46
C ARG A 657 88.02 84.67 -8.17
N ILE A 658 86.95 84.89 -7.41
CA ILE A 658 86.59 86.22 -6.89
C ILE A 658 87.65 86.72 -5.89
N GLU A 659 88.15 85.86 -5.01
CA GLU A 659 89.21 86.21 -4.06
C GLU A 659 90.54 86.53 -4.75
N GLU A 660 90.94 85.75 -5.75
CA GLU A 660 92.06 86.07 -6.64
C GLU A 660 91.88 87.44 -7.32
N ILE A 661 90.69 87.72 -7.87
CA ILE A 661 90.39 89.02 -8.50
C ILE A 661 90.44 90.16 -7.47
N ARG A 662 89.99 89.95 -6.22
CA ARG A 662 90.12 90.93 -5.13
C ARG A 662 91.58 91.17 -4.74
N ALA A 663 92.38 90.11 -4.65
CA ALA A 663 93.82 90.20 -4.38
C ALA A 663 94.56 90.93 -5.50
N LEU A 664 94.33 90.57 -6.76
CA LEU A 664 94.91 91.22 -7.94
C LEU A 664 94.49 92.69 -8.06
N ARG A 665 93.21 93.04 -7.80
CA ARG A 665 92.76 94.44 -7.74
C ARG A 665 93.48 95.22 -6.63
N SER A 666 93.74 94.60 -5.48
CA SER A 666 94.45 95.22 -4.36
C SER A 666 95.93 95.43 -4.65
N ALA A 667 96.59 94.44 -5.27
CA ALA A 667 97.97 94.55 -5.74
C ALA A 667 98.12 95.60 -6.86
N LEU A 668 97.18 95.65 -7.80
CA LEU A 668 97.15 96.66 -8.87
C LEU A 668 96.92 98.07 -8.29
N ALA A 669 96.09 98.21 -7.25
CA ALA A 669 95.92 99.47 -6.53
C ALA A 669 97.20 99.89 -5.77
N SER A 670 97.92 98.97 -5.14
CA SER A 670 99.19 99.29 -4.46
C SER A 670 100.30 99.64 -5.46
N LEU A 671 100.38 98.93 -6.60
CA LEU A 671 101.27 99.25 -7.71
C LEU A 671 100.96 100.62 -8.32
N ARG A 672 99.68 100.96 -8.55
CA ARG A 672 99.28 102.32 -9.00
C ARG A 672 99.69 103.41 -8.00
N ARG A 673 99.52 103.18 -6.68
CA ARG A 673 100.00 104.12 -5.64
C ARG A 673 101.53 104.27 -5.69
N LYS A 674 102.27 103.17 -5.83
CA LYS A 674 103.74 103.16 -5.93
C LYS A 674 104.24 103.86 -7.20
N LEU A 675 103.56 103.67 -8.34
CA LEU A 675 103.82 104.37 -9.59
C LEU A 675 103.60 105.88 -9.43
N ILE A 676 102.46 106.31 -8.88
CA ILE A 676 102.18 107.73 -8.62
C ILE A 676 103.22 108.35 -7.66
N GLN A 677 103.67 107.61 -6.64
CA GLN A 677 104.73 108.05 -5.73
C GLN A 677 106.09 108.20 -6.45
N LEU A 678 106.45 107.26 -7.32
CA LEU A 678 107.66 107.33 -8.14
C LEU A 678 107.57 108.46 -9.18
N GLN A 679 106.41 108.67 -9.81
CA GLN A 679 106.17 109.74 -10.75
C GLN A 679 106.26 111.12 -10.08
N ARG A 680 105.72 111.28 -8.86
CA ARG A 680 105.89 112.49 -8.04
C ARG A 680 107.36 112.73 -7.65
N ARG A 681 108.11 111.67 -7.33
CA ARG A 681 109.56 111.77 -7.09
C ARG A 681 110.31 112.19 -8.35
N ALA A 682 109.99 111.60 -9.51
CA ALA A 682 110.60 111.93 -10.79
C ALA A 682 110.29 113.37 -11.22
N SER A 683 109.03 113.82 -11.09
CA SER A 683 108.64 115.21 -11.40
C SER A 683 109.25 116.24 -10.44
N ALA A 684 109.73 115.83 -9.25
CA ALA A 684 110.49 116.69 -8.35
C ALA A 684 111.98 116.81 -8.74
N ILE A 685 112.53 115.89 -9.53
CA ILE A 685 113.93 115.99 -10.00
C ILE A 685 114.13 117.24 -10.86
N GLU A 686 113.16 117.62 -11.68
CA GLU A 686 113.30 118.76 -12.59
C GLU A 686 113.28 120.14 -11.90
N PRO A 687 112.39 120.46 -10.95
CA PRO A 687 112.54 121.66 -10.13
C PRO A 687 113.81 121.61 -9.27
N TYR A 688 114.21 120.46 -8.70
CA TYR A 688 115.49 120.38 -7.98
C TYR A 688 116.70 120.58 -8.89
N LYS A 689 116.69 120.12 -10.16
CA LYS A 689 117.72 120.47 -11.15
C LYS A 689 117.74 121.96 -11.44
N LYS A 690 116.58 122.59 -11.63
CA LYS A 690 116.48 124.04 -11.87
C LYS A 690 116.91 124.84 -10.66
N GLU A 691 116.65 124.34 -9.46
CA GLU A 691 117.10 124.90 -8.19
C GLU A 691 118.59 124.68 -7.96
N ILE A 692 119.17 123.54 -8.36
CA ILE A 692 120.63 123.32 -8.38
C ILE A 692 121.31 124.22 -9.42
N SER A 693 120.76 124.34 -10.63
CA SER A 693 121.28 125.26 -11.66
C SER A 693 121.16 126.71 -11.20
N ARG A 694 120.04 127.09 -10.60
CA ARG A 694 119.85 128.40 -9.98
C ARG A 694 120.85 128.60 -8.84
N LEU A 695 121.01 127.66 -7.92
CA LEU A 695 121.95 127.76 -6.80
C LEU A 695 123.40 127.76 -7.30
N ASN A 696 123.71 127.14 -8.44
CA ASN A 696 125.03 127.26 -9.09
C ASN A 696 125.22 128.63 -9.76
N SER A 697 124.18 129.20 -10.39
CA SER A 697 124.20 130.57 -10.91
C SER A 697 124.24 131.61 -9.79
N ASP A 698 123.48 131.43 -8.71
CA ASP A 698 123.43 132.27 -7.52
C ASP A 698 124.74 132.11 -6.72
N LEU A 699 125.38 130.92 -6.68
CA LEU A 699 126.72 130.73 -6.13
C LEU A 699 127.82 131.30 -7.05
N LEU A 700 127.65 131.28 -8.37
CA LEU A 700 128.57 131.93 -9.30
C LEU A 700 128.45 133.45 -9.19
N ASN A 701 127.22 133.96 -9.09
CA ASN A 701 126.89 135.36 -8.84
C ASN A 701 127.38 135.78 -7.46
N GLU A 702 127.20 135.01 -6.40
CA GLU A 702 127.78 135.30 -5.08
C GLU A 702 129.29 135.04 -5.03
N LYS A 703 129.90 134.32 -5.98
CA LYS A 703 131.36 134.27 -6.14
C LYS A 703 131.90 135.49 -6.88
N THR A 704 131.26 135.94 -7.96
CA THR A 704 131.64 137.20 -8.64
C THR A 704 131.29 138.42 -7.79
N LYS A 705 130.20 138.37 -7.02
CA LYS A 705 129.79 139.38 -6.05
C LYS A 705 130.55 139.27 -4.73
N THR A 706 131.04 138.11 -4.28
CA THR A 706 132.07 138.08 -3.22
C THR A 706 133.39 138.63 -3.74
N LYS A 707 133.76 138.39 -5.01
CA LYS A 707 134.95 138.99 -5.63
C LYS A 707 134.80 140.52 -5.77
N ALA A 708 133.64 141.01 -6.19
CA ALA A 708 133.31 142.44 -6.24
C ALA A 708 133.18 143.03 -4.83
N LEU A 709 132.51 142.37 -3.89
CA LEU A 709 132.47 142.75 -2.47
C LEU A 709 133.82 142.59 -1.76
N THR A 710 134.81 141.90 -2.32
CA THR A 710 136.20 141.95 -1.83
C THR A 710 136.91 143.21 -2.34
N GLN A 711 136.47 143.76 -3.48
CA GLN A 711 136.88 145.08 -3.95
C GLN A 711 136.08 146.19 -3.23
N GLU A 712 134.79 146.01 -2.95
CA GLU A 712 133.95 146.95 -2.18
C GLU A 712 134.15 146.81 -0.65
N LEU A 713 134.75 145.72 -0.13
CA LEU A 713 135.27 145.69 1.25
C LEU A 713 136.43 146.68 1.45
N GLN A 714 136.98 147.24 0.36
CA GLN A 714 137.90 148.37 0.43
C GLN A 714 137.16 149.72 0.68
N SER A 715 135.81 149.75 0.74
CA SER A 715 134.98 150.85 1.28
C SER A 715 133.53 150.41 1.61
N PRO A 716 133.15 150.15 2.88
CA PRO A 716 131.92 149.43 3.26
C PRO A 716 130.65 150.31 3.42
N THR A 717 129.45 149.69 3.48
CA THR A 717 128.45 149.75 4.62
C THR A 717 127.11 148.99 4.37
N ASN A 718 127.11 147.66 4.61
CA ASN A 718 126.33 146.86 5.59
C ASN A 718 124.75 146.91 5.81
N VAL A 719 124.20 145.77 6.30
CA VAL A 719 122.93 145.49 7.07
C VAL A 719 121.66 144.92 6.35
N HIS A 720 120.85 144.08 7.06
CA HIS A 720 119.76 143.16 6.61
C HIS A 720 118.33 143.44 7.16
N ARG A 721 117.29 142.58 6.87
CA ARG A 721 116.52 141.69 7.84
C ARG A 721 115.11 141.19 7.39
N TRP A 722 114.52 140.17 8.07
CA TRP A 722 113.23 139.45 7.79
C TRP A 722 112.10 139.62 8.87
N ARG A 723 110.83 139.20 8.59
CA ARG A 723 109.87 138.58 9.58
C ARG A 723 108.68 137.76 8.97
N GLN A 724 107.78 137.22 9.82
CA GLN A 724 106.78 136.12 9.63
C GLN A 724 105.52 136.29 10.54
N LEU A 725 104.35 135.67 10.27
CA LEU A 725 103.19 135.49 11.20
C LEU A 725 102.18 134.35 10.80
N GLU A 726 101.08 134.10 11.58
CA GLU A 726 100.27 132.84 11.64
C GLU A 726 98.71 132.99 11.73
N GLY A 727 97.91 131.89 11.74
CA GLY A 727 96.47 131.85 12.10
C GLY A 727 95.68 130.51 11.92
N LYS A 728 94.58 130.25 12.67
CA LYS A 728 93.65 129.08 12.63
C LYS A 728 92.26 129.37 13.27
N ASP A 729 91.21 128.57 13.00
CA ASP A 729 89.81 128.74 13.51
C ASP A 729 89.03 127.40 13.79
N PRO A 730 88.00 127.33 14.68
CA PRO A 730 87.44 126.05 15.20
C PRO A 730 86.09 125.51 14.62
N GLN A 731 85.36 126.21 13.74
CA GLN A 731 83.90 126.00 13.57
C GLN A 731 83.41 124.60 13.09
N ALA A 732 84.29 123.73 12.57
CA ALA A 732 83.90 122.49 11.89
C ALA A 732 83.37 121.34 12.79
N PHE A 733 83.63 121.36 14.09
CA PHE A 733 83.41 120.20 14.97
C PHE A 733 81.92 119.89 15.24
N GLU A 734 81.06 120.90 15.35
CA GLU A 734 79.67 120.71 15.77
C GLU A 734 78.78 120.01 14.73
N LEU A 735 79.03 120.24 13.44
CA LEU A 735 78.27 119.58 12.36
C LEU A 735 78.43 118.05 12.40
N ILE A 736 79.66 117.57 12.64
CA ILE A 736 79.99 116.14 12.70
C ILE A 736 79.15 115.44 13.78
N LYS A 737 78.97 116.11 14.93
CA LYS A 737 78.24 115.57 16.08
C LYS A 737 76.74 115.39 15.80
N LYS A 738 76.12 116.27 15.00
CA LYS A 738 74.72 116.13 14.57
C LYS A 738 74.51 114.97 13.58
N ILE A 739 75.45 114.77 12.65
CA ILE A 739 75.37 113.68 11.64
C ILE A 739 75.32 112.29 12.33
N GLN A 740 76.14 112.08 13.35
CA GLN A 740 76.22 110.80 14.07
C GLN A 740 74.92 110.41 14.79
N VAL A 741 74.14 111.38 15.27
CA VAL A 741 72.86 111.13 15.95
C VAL A 741 71.80 110.62 14.97
N TYR A 742 71.68 111.23 13.79
CA TYR A 742 70.75 110.78 12.77
C TYR A 742 71.10 109.40 12.20
N GLN A 743 72.40 109.09 12.06
CA GLN A 743 72.86 107.78 11.61
C GLN A 743 72.44 106.64 12.55
N LYS A 744 72.55 106.81 13.88
CA LYS A 744 72.10 105.80 14.84
C LYS A 744 70.60 105.54 14.75
N ARG A 745 69.78 106.60 14.72
CA ARG A 745 68.32 106.51 14.66
C ARG A 745 67.81 105.85 13.36
N LEU A 746 68.56 105.96 12.27
CA LEU A 746 68.26 105.28 11.02
C LEU A 746 68.47 103.76 11.16
N ILE A 747 69.58 103.34 11.77
CA ILE A 747 69.94 101.92 11.97
C ILE A 747 68.88 101.20 12.81
N GLU A 748 68.49 101.79 13.95
CA GLU A 748 67.45 101.25 14.83
C GLU A 748 66.13 100.97 14.08
N LYS A 749 65.69 101.91 13.22
CA LYS A 749 64.46 101.74 12.44
C LYS A 749 64.60 100.75 11.27
N THR A 750 65.79 100.57 10.70
CA THR A 750 66.00 99.49 9.72
C THR A 750 65.97 98.10 10.37
N GLU A 751 66.50 97.93 11.59
CA GLU A 751 66.42 96.67 12.32
C GLU A 751 64.99 96.30 12.74
N GLU A 752 64.18 97.30 13.13
CA GLU A 752 62.76 97.12 13.49
C GLU A 752 61.94 96.64 12.28
N VAL A 753 62.11 97.26 11.12
CA VAL A 753 61.47 96.83 9.87
C VAL A 753 61.91 95.42 9.48
N GLN A 754 63.21 95.09 9.61
CA GLN A 754 63.72 93.76 9.28
C GLN A 754 63.07 92.67 10.16
N LYS A 755 62.94 92.90 11.47
CA LYS A 755 62.25 91.97 12.41
C LYS A 755 60.80 91.75 11.99
N LEU A 756 60.04 92.81 11.73
CA LEU A 756 58.64 92.72 11.31
C LEU A 756 58.47 92.00 9.96
N THR A 757 59.40 92.14 9.01
CA THR A 757 59.35 91.39 7.75
C THR A 757 59.63 89.89 7.94
N LEU A 758 60.45 89.52 8.93
CA LEU A 758 60.80 88.13 9.22
C LEU A 758 59.63 87.43 9.94
N GLU A 759 59.05 88.06 10.96
CA GLU A 759 57.86 87.57 11.67
C GLU A 759 56.67 87.38 10.71
N LYS A 760 56.46 88.32 9.77
CA LYS A 760 55.44 88.18 8.72
C LYS A 760 55.72 87.01 7.75
N ALA A 761 56.99 86.67 7.49
CA ALA A 761 57.33 85.51 6.67
C ALA A 761 57.00 84.19 7.38
N ASP A 762 57.34 84.09 8.67
CA ASP A 762 57.04 82.90 9.49
C ASP A 762 55.53 82.70 9.69
N GLN A 763 54.76 83.78 9.92
CA GLN A 763 53.29 83.71 9.98
C GLN A 763 52.68 83.23 8.65
N ASN A 764 53.17 83.72 7.50
CA ASN A 764 52.70 83.25 6.20
C ASN A 764 53.03 81.78 5.94
N LYS A 765 54.22 81.33 6.36
CA LYS A 765 54.62 79.91 6.27
C LYS A 765 53.73 79.03 7.14
N MET A 766 53.49 79.41 8.39
CA MET A 766 52.61 78.67 9.30
C MET A 766 51.16 78.63 8.78
N TYR A 767 50.67 79.71 8.18
CA TYR A 767 49.36 79.72 7.49
C TYR A 767 49.31 78.75 6.30
N GLN A 768 50.35 78.69 5.47
CA GLN A 768 50.44 77.71 4.37
C GLN A 768 50.48 76.27 4.90
N GLU A 769 51.27 75.98 5.94
CA GLU A 769 51.33 74.66 6.57
C GLU A 769 50.01 74.24 7.25
N MET A 770 49.23 75.19 7.75
CA MET A 770 47.86 74.95 8.23
C MET A 770 46.90 74.68 7.07
N LYS A 771 46.95 75.49 6.00
CA LYS A 771 46.09 75.33 4.80
C LYS A 771 46.32 73.98 4.12
N THR A 772 47.58 73.59 3.90
CA THR A 772 47.94 72.29 3.32
C THR A 772 47.61 71.10 4.22
N ARG A 773 47.50 71.29 5.55
CA ARG A 773 46.93 70.28 6.45
C ARG A 773 45.41 70.21 6.33
N LEU A 774 44.71 71.35 6.31
CA LEU A 774 43.26 71.41 6.17
C LEU A 774 42.78 70.79 4.84
N GLU A 775 43.48 71.06 3.75
CA GLU A 775 43.24 70.47 2.42
C GLU A 775 43.51 68.94 2.35
N ARG A 776 44.17 68.37 3.36
CA ARG A 776 44.39 66.92 3.52
C ARG A 776 43.42 66.25 4.48
N HIS A 777 42.62 67.02 5.23
CA HIS A 777 41.57 66.44 6.06
C HIS A 777 40.33 66.17 5.22
N PRO A 778 39.74 64.96 5.28
CA PRO A 778 38.51 64.66 4.54
C PRO A 778 37.36 65.54 5.04
N GLY A 779 36.58 66.09 4.12
CA GLY A 779 35.48 67.01 4.43
C GLY A 779 34.36 66.37 5.27
N PRO A 780 33.47 67.19 5.86
CA PRO A 780 32.39 66.71 6.72
C PRO A 780 31.43 65.73 6.01
N GLU A 781 31.29 65.83 4.70
CA GLU A 781 30.53 64.90 3.85
C GLU A 781 31.04 63.45 4.00
N ILE A 782 32.37 63.26 3.99
CA ILE A 782 33.00 61.94 4.17
C ILE A 782 32.79 61.42 5.59
N GLN A 783 32.70 62.29 6.61
CA GLN A 783 32.32 61.86 7.96
C GLN A 783 30.86 61.37 8.01
N VAL A 784 29.94 62.03 7.31
CA VAL A 784 28.53 61.60 7.20
C VAL A 784 28.42 60.26 6.46
N GLU A 785 29.22 60.02 5.42
CA GLU A 785 29.26 58.73 4.74
C GLU A 785 29.88 57.62 5.59
N LEU A 786 31.01 57.89 6.26
CA LEU A 786 31.62 56.95 7.20
C LEU A 786 30.67 56.57 8.35
N GLN A 787 29.83 57.49 8.81
CA GLN A 787 28.81 57.19 9.81
C GLN A 787 27.70 56.29 9.25
N LYS A 788 27.21 56.53 8.02
CA LYS A 788 26.27 55.61 7.34
C LYS A 788 26.86 54.20 7.18
N PHE A 789 28.12 54.08 6.75
CA PHE A 789 28.79 52.79 6.61
C PHE A 789 29.02 52.11 7.98
N ARG A 790 29.36 52.85 9.03
CA ARG A 790 29.44 52.33 10.41
C ARG A 790 28.09 51.77 10.88
N ASP A 791 26.99 52.47 10.59
CA ASP A 791 25.64 52.02 10.97
C ASP A 791 25.18 50.80 10.14
N GLU A 792 25.54 50.72 8.86
CA GLU A 792 25.36 49.52 8.04
C GLU A 792 26.17 48.32 8.55
N CYS A 793 27.46 48.52 8.85
CA CYS A 793 28.30 47.50 9.45
C CYS A 793 27.69 47.03 10.78
N GLY A 794 27.25 47.94 11.65
CA GLY A 794 26.57 47.60 12.90
C GLY A 794 25.30 46.76 12.69
N LYS A 795 24.48 47.08 11.67
CA LYS A 795 23.31 46.27 11.28
C LYS A 795 23.71 44.88 10.78
N LYS A 796 24.75 44.78 9.94
CA LYS A 796 25.29 43.51 9.41
C LYS A 796 25.89 42.66 10.52
N THR A 797 26.65 43.24 11.46
CA THR A 797 27.19 42.56 12.64
C THR A 797 26.08 42.00 13.54
N ARG A 798 25.00 42.75 13.80
CA ARG A 798 23.86 42.22 14.59
C ARG A 798 23.17 41.04 13.90
N LYS A 799 22.99 41.08 12.57
CA LYS A 799 22.48 39.92 11.81
C LYS A 799 23.42 38.71 11.91
N LEU A 800 24.73 38.93 11.80
CA LEU A 800 25.73 37.87 11.91
C LEU A 800 25.80 37.29 13.33
N GLN A 801 25.60 38.10 14.37
CA GLN A 801 25.45 37.64 15.75
C GLN A 801 24.16 36.83 15.96
N ALA A 802 23.04 37.21 15.35
CA ALA A 802 21.80 36.43 15.41
C ALA A 802 21.97 35.05 14.74
N VAL A 803 22.48 35.01 13.51
CA VAL A 803 22.78 33.75 12.79
C VAL A 803 23.83 32.91 13.51
N SER A 804 24.82 33.54 14.17
CA SER A 804 25.78 32.82 15.02
C SER A 804 25.12 32.22 16.26
N GLY A 805 24.12 32.89 16.85
CA GLY A 805 23.34 32.37 17.98
C GLY A 805 22.43 31.22 17.57
N GLU A 806 21.76 31.33 16.42
CA GLU A 806 20.99 30.25 15.78
C GLU A 806 21.89 29.03 15.52
N LEU A 807 23.08 29.25 14.94
CA LEU A 807 24.07 28.19 14.71
C LEU A 807 24.54 27.54 16.02
N THR A 808 24.78 28.32 17.08
CA THR A 808 25.12 27.78 18.42
C THR A 808 23.95 26.98 19.03
N MET A 809 22.70 27.38 18.81
CA MET A 809 21.52 26.62 19.24
C MET A 809 21.44 25.27 18.51
N PHE A 810 21.58 25.25 17.18
CA PHE A 810 21.60 24.01 16.40
C PHE A 810 22.78 23.10 16.76
N GLN A 811 23.94 23.68 17.10
CA GLN A 811 25.08 22.93 17.65
C GLN A 811 24.75 22.32 19.02
N SER A 812 24.07 23.03 19.93
CA SER A 812 23.61 22.48 21.22
C SER A 812 22.64 21.32 21.01
N GLN A 813 21.63 21.48 20.16
CA GLN A 813 20.67 20.43 19.80
C GLN A 813 21.38 19.20 19.20
N THR A 814 22.37 19.41 18.34
CA THR A 814 23.19 18.31 17.77
C THR A 814 24.00 17.57 18.84
N VAL A 815 24.48 18.27 19.88
CA VAL A 815 25.17 17.64 21.02
C VAL A 815 24.19 16.91 21.94
N GLU A 816 23.01 17.47 22.17
CA GLU A 816 21.92 16.85 22.94
C GLU A 816 21.45 15.54 22.28
N TYR A 817 21.13 15.57 20.98
CA TYR A 817 20.75 14.36 20.23
C TYR A 817 21.86 13.30 20.21
N LYS A 818 23.15 13.69 20.09
CA LYS A 818 24.26 12.75 20.23
C LYS A 818 24.33 12.15 21.63
N GLY A 819 24.09 12.94 22.67
CA GLY A 819 23.99 12.46 24.05
C GLY A 819 22.81 11.52 24.29
N GLU A 820 21.67 11.72 23.61
CA GLU A 820 20.52 10.81 23.65
C GLU A 820 20.78 9.51 22.88
N ILE A 821 21.36 9.58 21.69
CA ILE A 821 21.80 8.41 20.92
C ILE A 821 22.80 7.58 21.75
N GLU A 822 23.75 8.22 22.45
CA GLU A 822 24.65 7.53 23.37
C GLU A 822 23.92 6.88 24.55
N LYS A 823 22.96 7.55 25.20
CA LYS A 823 22.15 6.96 26.29
C LYS A 823 21.38 5.74 25.78
N LEU A 824 20.62 5.88 24.70
CA LEU A 824 19.85 4.80 24.07
C LEU A 824 20.75 3.63 23.65
N THR A 825 21.97 3.91 23.17
CA THR A 825 22.96 2.88 22.81
C THR A 825 23.49 2.15 24.05
N ARG A 826 23.73 2.85 25.17
CA ARG A 826 24.12 2.25 26.45
C ARG A 826 22.97 1.40 27.01
N GLU A 827 21.75 1.91 27.01
CA GLU A 827 20.55 1.20 27.46
C GLU A 827 20.27 -0.05 26.62
N LEU A 828 20.36 0.05 25.29
CA LEU A 828 20.28 -1.09 24.37
C LEU A 828 21.34 -2.15 24.69
N ASN A 829 22.56 -1.73 24.98
CA ASN A 829 23.66 -2.64 25.32
C ASN A 829 23.51 -3.27 26.71
N ASP A 830 22.95 -2.55 27.68
CA ASP A 830 22.62 -3.11 29.01
C ASP A 830 21.39 -4.03 28.97
N VAL A 831 20.40 -3.75 28.12
CA VAL A 831 19.29 -4.68 27.82
C VAL A 831 19.82 -5.94 27.15
N LYS A 832 20.71 -5.81 26.14
CA LYS A 832 21.41 -6.97 25.54
C LYS A 832 22.20 -7.76 26.59
N ARG A 833 22.99 -7.10 27.45
CA ARG A 833 23.74 -7.75 28.54
C ARG A 833 22.82 -8.48 29.51
N LYS A 834 21.72 -7.86 29.94
CA LYS A 834 20.71 -8.49 30.82
C LYS A 834 20.04 -9.68 30.13
N TYR A 835 19.70 -9.57 28.84
CA TYR A 835 19.11 -10.64 28.04
C TYR A 835 20.07 -11.83 27.88
N PHE A 836 21.34 -11.59 27.50
CA PHE A 836 22.34 -12.65 27.39
C PHE A 836 22.71 -13.26 28.76
N ALA A 837 22.75 -12.47 29.84
CA ALA A 837 22.93 -12.98 31.20
C ALA A 837 21.73 -13.83 31.66
N TYR A 838 20.50 -13.43 31.33
CA TYR A 838 19.29 -14.22 31.57
C TYR A 838 19.32 -15.53 30.78
N LYS A 839 19.55 -15.48 29.47
CA LYS A 839 19.63 -16.67 28.60
C LYS A 839 20.78 -17.60 29.00
N LYS A 840 21.92 -17.06 29.44
CA LYS A 840 23.00 -17.88 30.01
C LYS A 840 22.58 -18.51 31.33
N LYS A 841 21.95 -17.78 32.25
CA LYS A 841 21.48 -18.33 33.53
C LYS A 841 20.41 -19.41 33.34
N GLU A 842 19.49 -19.22 32.39
CA GLU A 842 18.49 -20.20 31.96
C GLU A 842 19.14 -21.47 31.37
N TYR A 843 20.21 -21.31 30.57
CA TYR A 843 21.00 -22.42 30.06
C TYR A 843 21.81 -23.14 31.16
N ASP A 844 22.49 -22.40 32.03
CA ASP A 844 23.27 -22.94 33.15
C ASP A 844 22.36 -23.67 34.15
N GLU A 845 21.13 -23.18 34.41
CA GLU A 845 20.11 -23.87 35.22
C GLU A 845 19.56 -25.12 34.53
N MET A 846 19.38 -25.09 33.20
CA MET A 846 18.98 -26.27 32.43
C MET A 846 20.08 -27.34 32.43
N VAL A 847 21.35 -26.95 32.27
CA VAL A 847 22.50 -27.87 32.37
C VAL A 847 22.62 -28.42 33.80
N GLN A 848 22.42 -27.61 34.85
CA GLN A 848 22.44 -28.11 36.23
C GLN A 848 21.26 -29.04 36.57
N ARG A 849 20.07 -28.87 35.96
CA ARG A 849 19.00 -29.88 36.06
C ARG A 849 19.40 -31.17 35.37
N ASN A 850 19.81 -31.08 34.10
CA ASN A 850 20.24 -32.26 33.34
C ASN A 850 21.39 -33.00 34.05
N GLN A 851 22.34 -32.30 34.65
CA GLN A 851 23.44 -32.91 35.41
C GLN A 851 22.96 -33.58 36.71
N LYS A 852 22.04 -32.97 37.46
CA LYS A 852 21.47 -33.62 38.66
C LYS A 852 20.62 -34.84 38.32
N GLU A 853 19.81 -34.77 37.26
CA GLU A 853 19.06 -35.92 36.76
C GLU A 853 20.01 -37.03 36.26
N PHE A 854 21.17 -36.69 35.70
CA PHE A 854 22.21 -37.64 35.28
C PHE A 854 23.05 -38.22 36.44
N GLU A 855 23.25 -37.46 37.53
CA GLU A 855 23.90 -37.94 38.76
C GLU A 855 22.97 -38.83 39.59
N GLU A 856 21.65 -38.58 39.59
CA GLU A 856 20.66 -39.41 40.29
C GLU A 856 20.16 -40.62 39.46
N THR A 857 20.23 -40.61 38.12
CA THR A 857 19.74 -41.73 37.29
C THR A 857 20.73 -42.24 36.23
N GLY A 858 21.43 -43.33 36.58
CA GLY A 858 22.37 -44.01 35.69
C GLY A 858 21.72 -44.84 34.57
N PHE A 859 21.68 -44.26 33.36
CA PHE A 859 21.70 -44.92 32.04
C PHE A 859 20.40 -45.55 31.47
N MET A 860 20.01 -45.07 30.27
CA MET A 860 19.12 -45.66 29.22
C MET A 860 17.88 -46.49 29.63
N LYS A 861 16.69 -46.16 29.10
CA LYS A 861 16.33 -46.37 27.67
C LYS A 861 15.12 -45.51 27.22
N PRO A 862 14.93 -45.31 25.89
CA PRO A 862 13.73 -44.64 25.36
C PRO A 862 12.54 -45.61 25.20
N ASN A 863 11.32 -45.16 25.54
CA ASN A 863 10.31 -44.76 24.54
C ASN A 863 8.98 -44.26 25.20
N GLN A 864 8.23 -43.44 24.44
CA GLN A 864 6.76 -43.33 24.38
C GLN A 864 5.90 -42.71 25.51
N GLN A 865 4.76 -42.18 25.04
CA GLN A 865 3.50 -41.81 25.72
C GLN A 865 3.41 -40.55 26.60
N SER A 866 3.15 -39.43 25.91
CA SER A 866 1.96 -38.56 26.07
C SER A 866 1.46 -38.14 27.48
N GLY A 867 1.56 -36.84 27.77
CA GLY A 867 0.70 -36.11 28.73
C GLY A 867 0.81 -34.59 28.48
N THR A 868 -0.14 -33.94 27.81
CA THR A 868 -1.35 -33.30 28.40
C THR A 868 -1.05 -32.26 29.50
N GLY A 869 -0.96 -30.97 29.14
CA GLY A 869 -0.86 -29.86 30.10
C GLY A 869 -0.70 -28.50 29.38
N PRO A 870 -1.50 -27.46 29.71
CA PRO A 870 -1.56 -26.25 28.88
C PRO A 870 -0.73 -25.06 29.40
N LYS A 871 -0.38 -24.14 28.49
CA LYS A 871 -0.39 -22.69 28.78
C LYS A 871 -0.61 -21.88 27.49
N PHE A 872 -1.39 -20.81 27.63
CA PHE A 872 -1.89 -20.00 26.51
C PHE A 872 -0.96 -18.83 26.18
N VAL A 873 -0.84 -18.57 24.87
CA VAL A 873 -0.79 -17.27 24.17
C VAL A 873 -0.49 -16.00 24.99
N GLY A 874 0.46 -15.18 24.51
CA GLY A 874 0.81 -13.88 25.13
C GLY A 874 1.28 -12.75 24.20
N GLY A 875 1.07 -12.83 22.88
CA GLY A 875 1.46 -11.78 21.91
C GLY A 875 2.98 -11.63 21.67
N GLY A 876 3.45 -10.91 20.64
CA GLY A 876 2.72 -10.28 19.53
C GLY A 876 3.62 -9.31 18.75
N PHE A 877 3.66 -9.43 17.42
CA PHE A 877 4.38 -8.58 16.46
C PHE A 877 5.91 -8.46 16.57
N ALA A 878 6.60 -9.08 15.60
CA ALA A 878 7.91 -8.60 15.17
C ALA A 878 7.74 -7.42 14.20
N VAL A 879 8.49 -6.35 14.39
CA VAL A 879 8.65 -5.27 13.39
C VAL A 879 10.00 -5.47 12.70
N VAL A 880 9.99 -5.61 11.38
CA VAL A 880 11.22 -5.72 10.58
C VAL A 880 11.92 -4.36 10.55
N PRO A 881 13.20 -4.25 10.96
CA PRO A 881 13.92 -3.00 10.87
C PRO A 881 14.31 -2.74 9.41
N ARG A 882 13.77 -1.67 8.81
CA ARG A 882 14.48 -1.01 7.71
C ARG A 882 15.72 -0.34 8.30
N LYS A 883 16.88 -0.58 7.68
CA LYS A 883 18.00 0.36 7.80
C LYS A 883 17.57 1.69 7.16
N GLY A 884 17.91 2.79 7.81
CA GLY A 884 18.26 4.00 7.07
C GLY A 884 19.73 3.91 6.67
N ASP A 885 20.08 4.54 5.56
CA ASP A 885 21.46 4.94 5.29
C ASP A 885 21.67 6.33 5.92
N ASP A 886 22.88 6.58 6.42
CA ASP A 886 23.38 7.90 6.87
C ASP A 886 24.84 8.02 6.39
N GLU A 887 25.01 8.11 5.05
CA GLU A 887 26.02 8.90 4.30
C GLU A 887 25.86 8.72 2.78
#